data_AF-A0AAW0XQH1-F1
#
_entry.id   AF-A0AAW0XQH1-F1
#
_cell.length_a   1.000
_cell.length_b   1.000
_cell.length_c   1.000
_cell.angle_alpha   90.00
_cell.angle_beta   90.00
_cell.angle_gamma   90.00
#
_symmetry.space_group_name_H-M   'P 1'
#
loop_
_entity.id
_entity.type
_entity.pdbx_description
1 polymer ?
#
loop_
_entity_poly.entity_id
_entity_poly.type
_entity_poly.pdbx_seq_one_letter_code
_entity_poly.pdbx_strand_id
1 'polypeptide(L)'
;MLGGGPVQHRETEGWESKRMLSYFKNGIRVLHGGVASGLTHVTDDFQPSLYHVKGKRTTVVKQLHKICWTVMNDGDVYVLDTKNIIYVWTGRNSNNMEKLQGAKFASTLKQEHGGSQVVVVEDGLESALQDMERTIFEKFLPLNNKQVIPASEAPKDEAVVRRMCQEMKLYRCCDESGTLKVIEVKNGPLSQSDLDSKDSFIVDNGQDGIWVWVGKKATRKEREEALRNAQGFLTKKGYPPSTQVSRVVDNGEPPEFKTLFKDWRDKEQSKAFGRQASSTKIATTVQTKFDASSLHSKPELAAKTQMVDDGSGQKEVWRVNNFELEAVPEEQYGEFFMGDCYIVLYAYLHGSTEHYILYYWIGNDASQDEAGTAALKAVELDDKLHGRAVQVRVVQEKEPPHFMAIFGGQMVVFEGGYASSFDGAGARNEGRKSSYMLQVRATAGLYTKAVEVDMRAGCLNSNDCFIVTTPLLTYVWCGKGSTGDEREMAKTLSSKRGETVIVSEGHEKEDFWKALGGKEAYASSARLREEIPTHLPRLFHCSNATGVFKAEEVINFSQADLLEDDLMLLDTWDTIFIWIGQKSNKEEQRAADSMTIEYLRTDPAGRGKDTTIIKIKQGFEPPNFTGFFGIWDNDLWNDNMTYADICERLEEACPGATVLVTSSSSSGTSGRRTYPLATLREKDPEKLPPEVDPVHKEDFLSDGDFKTVFGVDRNEFESIPQWKKNNLKKKAGLF
;
A
#
# COMPACT_ATOMS: atom_id res chain seq x y z
N MET A 1 -16.94 8.91 -34.04
CA MET A 1 -16.42 10.03 -33.22
C MET A 1 -15.23 9.67 -32.32
N LEU A 2 -14.92 8.40 -32.00
CA LEU A 2 -13.75 8.06 -31.16
C LEU A 2 -12.84 6.95 -31.75
N GLY A 3 -12.97 6.64 -33.05
CA GLY A 3 -12.08 5.69 -33.75
C GLY A 3 -12.09 4.24 -33.26
N GLY A 4 -12.96 3.85 -32.32
CA GLY A 4 -13.00 2.51 -31.73
C GLY A 4 -11.89 2.23 -30.69
N GLY A 5 -11.08 3.24 -30.34
CA GLY A 5 -9.97 3.16 -29.39
C GLY A 5 -10.35 3.09 -27.89
N PRO A 6 -11.49 3.61 -27.42
CA PRO A 6 -11.83 3.53 -26.00
C PRO A 6 -12.04 2.09 -25.51
N VAL A 7 -11.57 1.82 -24.29
CA VAL A 7 -11.98 0.65 -23.49
C VAL A 7 -13.44 0.85 -23.09
N GLN A 8 -14.26 -0.18 -23.25
CA GLN A 8 -15.68 -0.13 -22.90
C GLN A 8 -15.93 -1.02 -21.69
N HIS A 9 -16.66 -0.50 -20.71
CA HIS A 9 -17.04 -1.23 -19.51
C HIS A 9 -18.56 -1.36 -19.45
N ARG A 10 -19.06 -2.54 -19.06
CA ARG A 10 -20.47 -2.77 -18.69
C ARG A 10 -20.56 -2.81 -17.18
N GLU A 11 -21.18 -1.78 -16.62
CA GLU A 11 -21.40 -1.62 -15.19
C GLU A 11 -22.85 -1.94 -14.85
N THR A 12 -23.08 -2.62 -13.73
CA THR A 12 -24.42 -2.91 -13.21
C THR A 12 -24.53 -2.43 -11.77
N GLU A 13 -25.68 -1.87 -11.42
CA GLU A 13 -25.95 -1.30 -10.09
C GLU A 13 -25.60 -2.30 -8.96
N GLY A 14 -24.80 -1.84 -8.01
CA GLY A 14 -24.35 -2.61 -6.84
C GLY A 14 -23.23 -3.61 -7.12
N TRP A 15 -22.73 -3.68 -8.35
CA TRP A 15 -21.63 -4.52 -8.81
C TRP A 15 -20.69 -3.76 -9.75
N GLU A 16 -20.60 -2.44 -9.58
CA GLU A 16 -19.76 -1.56 -10.38
C GLU A 16 -18.27 -1.92 -10.25
N SER A 17 -17.52 -1.75 -11.33
CA SER A 17 -16.08 -1.97 -11.33
C SER A 17 -15.37 -0.99 -10.38
N LYS A 18 -14.26 -1.46 -9.78
CA LYS A 18 -13.39 -0.61 -8.93
C LYS A 18 -12.96 0.66 -9.67
N ARG A 19 -12.75 0.55 -11.00
CA ARG A 19 -12.42 1.68 -11.87
C ARG A 19 -13.55 2.71 -11.93
N MET A 20 -14.79 2.27 -12.18
CA MET A 20 -15.97 3.15 -12.20
C MET A 20 -16.13 3.86 -10.85
N LEU A 21 -16.06 3.10 -9.76
CA LEU A 21 -16.15 3.63 -8.40
C LEU A 21 -15.05 4.67 -8.09
N SER A 22 -13.82 4.46 -8.58
CA SER A 22 -12.70 5.39 -8.37
C SER A 22 -12.91 6.79 -8.96
N TYR A 23 -13.78 6.94 -9.98
CA TYR A 23 -14.10 8.23 -10.56
C TYR A 23 -15.00 9.08 -9.66
N PHE A 24 -15.73 8.45 -8.75
CA PHE A 24 -16.68 9.09 -7.85
C PHE A 24 -16.20 8.94 -6.41
N LYS A 25 -15.08 9.59 -6.06
CA LYS A 25 -14.52 9.55 -4.68
C LYS A 25 -15.50 10.02 -3.60
N ASN A 26 -16.48 10.85 -3.98
CA ASN A 26 -17.57 11.30 -3.10
C ASN A 26 -18.79 10.35 -3.14
N GLY A 27 -18.61 9.11 -3.57
CA GLY A 27 -19.67 8.11 -3.68
C GLY A 27 -20.58 8.28 -4.90
N ILE A 28 -21.37 7.23 -5.17
CA ILE A 28 -22.41 7.21 -6.20
C ILE A 28 -23.77 7.24 -5.50
N ARG A 29 -24.68 8.10 -6.00
CA ARG A 29 -26.08 8.17 -5.57
C ARG A 29 -26.96 7.43 -6.57
N VAL A 30 -27.60 6.36 -6.11
CA VAL A 30 -28.61 5.64 -6.92
C VAL A 30 -29.99 6.15 -6.54
N LEU A 31 -30.68 6.77 -7.49
CA LEU A 31 -32.02 7.34 -7.32
C LEU A 31 -33.09 6.33 -7.74
N HIS A 32 -34.21 6.31 -7.01
CA HIS A 32 -35.36 5.49 -7.38
C HIS A 32 -36.12 6.10 -8.58
N GLY A 33 -36.36 5.28 -9.61
CA GLY A 33 -37.13 5.62 -10.82
C GLY A 33 -36.25 5.78 -12.08
N GLY A 34 -36.82 6.30 -13.17
CA GLY A 34 -36.10 6.58 -14.42
C GLY A 34 -36.99 7.16 -15.51
N VAL A 35 -36.52 7.16 -16.75
CA VAL A 35 -37.25 7.71 -17.91
C VAL A 35 -38.67 7.13 -18.05
N ALA A 36 -38.85 5.84 -17.77
CA ALA A 36 -40.15 5.17 -17.83
C ALA A 36 -41.11 5.57 -16.69
N SER A 37 -40.59 6.03 -15.55
CA SER A 37 -41.39 6.54 -14.43
C SER A 37 -41.58 8.06 -14.47
N GLY A 38 -41.23 8.72 -15.57
CA GLY A 38 -41.39 10.17 -15.76
C GLY A 38 -40.29 11.03 -15.14
N LEU A 39 -39.14 10.46 -14.74
CA LEU A 39 -37.97 11.25 -14.33
C LEU A 39 -37.29 11.87 -15.56
N THR A 40 -37.89 12.95 -16.06
CA THR A 40 -37.31 13.91 -17.00
C THR A 40 -37.26 15.27 -16.30
N HIS A 41 -36.42 15.41 -15.28
CA HIS A 41 -36.27 16.62 -14.45
C HIS A 41 -37.50 17.06 -13.60
N VAL A 42 -37.20 17.29 -12.31
CA VAL A 42 -37.92 17.99 -11.23
C VAL A 42 -39.44 18.08 -11.31
N THR A 43 -40.11 17.17 -10.61
CA THR A 43 -41.41 17.46 -9.98
C THR A 43 -41.16 18.05 -8.59
N ASP A 44 -41.77 19.20 -8.27
CA ASP A 44 -41.61 19.93 -6.99
C ASP A 44 -42.22 19.23 -5.75
N ASP A 45 -42.81 18.04 -5.92
CA ASP A 45 -43.37 17.25 -4.83
C ASP A 45 -42.28 16.46 -4.10
N PHE A 46 -41.73 17.08 -3.05
CA PHE A 46 -40.74 16.43 -2.19
C PHE A 46 -41.33 15.21 -1.47
N GLN A 47 -40.64 14.07 -1.57
CA GLN A 47 -40.93 12.87 -0.79
C GLN A 47 -39.79 12.57 0.20
N PRO A 48 -40.09 12.37 1.50
CA PRO A 48 -39.09 11.96 2.48
C PRO A 48 -38.40 10.67 2.07
N SER A 49 -37.09 10.59 2.28
CA SER A 49 -36.27 9.46 1.83
C SER A 49 -35.21 9.10 2.86
N LEU A 50 -34.95 7.80 3.02
CA LEU A 50 -33.87 7.28 3.86
C LEU A 50 -32.75 6.77 2.95
N TYR A 51 -31.52 7.14 3.24
CA TYR A 51 -30.32 6.73 2.52
C TYR A 51 -29.42 5.91 3.44
N HIS A 52 -28.84 4.85 2.90
CA HIS A 52 -27.85 4.01 3.56
C HIS A 52 -26.47 4.35 3.01
N VAL A 53 -25.56 4.71 3.91
CA VAL A 53 -24.16 5.02 3.63
C VAL A 53 -23.33 3.86 4.12
N LYS A 54 -22.71 3.13 3.19
CA LYS A 54 -21.91 1.95 3.49
C LYS A 54 -20.64 1.93 2.67
N GLY A 55 -19.54 1.53 3.30
CA GLY A 55 -18.30 1.18 2.61
C GLY A 55 -17.06 1.58 3.40
N LYS A 56 -16.09 0.67 3.47
CA LYS A 56 -14.80 0.93 4.13
C LYS A 56 -13.85 1.79 3.28
N ARG A 57 -13.87 1.61 1.95
CA ARG A 57 -12.94 2.26 1.00
C ARG A 57 -13.62 3.23 0.03
N THR A 58 -14.70 2.77 -0.60
CA THR A 58 -15.56 3.64 -1.41
C THR A 58 -16.96 3.57 -0.83
N THR A 59 -17.40 4.68 -0.26
CA THR A 59 -18.70 4.80 0.37
C THR A 59 -19.77 4.95 -0.69
N VAL A 60 -20.75 4.05 -0.66
CA VAL A 60 -21.92 4.08 -1.53
C VAL A 60 -23.08 4.65 -0.74
N VAL A 61 -23.81 5.59 -1.35
CA VAL A 61 -25.02 6.18 -0.75
C VAL A 61 -26.23 5.66 -1.52
N LYS A 62 -26.97 4.74 -0.91
CA LYS A 62 -28.11 4.07 -1.53
C LYS A 62 -29.42 4.56 -0.94
N GLN A 63 -30.35 5.04 -1.77
CA GLN A 63 -31.71 5.32 -1.32
C GLN A 63 -32.44 4.00 -0.99
N LEU A 64 -33.00 3.91 0.22
CA LEU A 64 -33.75 2.75 0.68
C LEU A 64 -35.22 2.84 0.26
N HIS A 65 -35.81 1.69 -0.02
CA HIS A 65 -37.20 1.55 -0.48
C HIS A 65 -38.25 1.82 0.61
N LYS A 66 -37.84 1.86 1.88
CA LYS A 66 -38.68 2.11 3.06
C LYS A 66 -37.90 2.89 4.09
N ILE A 67 -38.60 3.74 4.84
CA ILE A 67 -38.08 4.42 6.02
C ILE A 67 -38.56 3.64 7.25
N CYS A 68 -37.71 2.79 7.81
CA CYS A 68 -38.02 2.01 9.02
C CYS A 68 -36.75 1.46 9.69
N TRP A 69 -36.82 1.20 11.00
CA TRP A 69 -35.70 0.68 11.78
C TRP A 69 -35.17 -0.68 11.31
N THR A 70 -36.04 -1.55 10.78
CA THR A 70 -35.68 -2.92 10.39
C THR A 70 -34.76 -3.00 9.16
N VAL A 71 -34.55 -1.90 8.43
CA VAL A 71 -33.58 -1.82 7.33
C VAL A 71 -32.28 -1.14 7.75
N MET A 72 -32.15 -0.77 9.02
CA MET A 72 -30.98 -0.10 9.60
C MET A 72 -30.16 -1.08 10.45
N ASN A 73 -28.86 -0.86 10.54
CA ASN A 73 -27.94 -1.64 11.37
C ASN A 73 -27.00 -0.72 12.15
N ASP A 74 -26.48 -1.20 13.28
CA ASP A 74 -25.65 -0.40 14.19
C ASP A 74 -24.19 -0.23 13.72
N GLY A 75 -23.81 -0.80 12.58
CA GLY A 75 -22.47 -0.74 11.98
C GLY A 75 -22.31 0.19 10.78
N ASP A 76 -23.37 0.84 10.32
CA ASP A 76 -23.35 1.71 9.14
C ASP A 76 -23.97 3.11 9.46
N VAL A 77 -23.91 4.04 8.51
CA VAL A 77 -24.48 5.40 8.64
C VAL A 77 -25.72 5.54 7.75
N TYR A 78 -26.72 6.30 8.22
CA TYR A 78 -27.97 6.51 7.49
C TYR A 78 -28.34 8.00 7.46
N VAL A 79 -28.86 8.47 6.34
CA VAL A 79 -29.29 9.88 6.19
C VAL A 79 -30.78 9.90 5.87
N LEU A 80 -31.59 10.51 6.75
CA LEU A 80 -33.03 10.72 6.57
C LEU A 80 -33.29 12.14 6.09
N ASP A 81 -33.73 12.29 4.85
CA ASP A 81 -34.10 13.57 4.26
C ASP A 81 -35.61 13.81 4.44
N THR A 82 -35.97 14.86 5.19
CA THR A 82 -37.36 15.29 5.37
C THR A 82 -37.65 16.68 4.77
N LYS A 83 -36.76 17.18 3.89
CA LYS A 83 -36.72 18.52 3.31
C LYS A 83 -36.32 19.58 4.30
N ASN A 84 -37.09 19.77 5.37
CA ASN A 84 -36.87 20.85 6.33
C ASN A 84 -35.73 20.51 7.31
N ILE A 85 -35.64 19.23 7.71
CA ILE A 85 -34.59 18.71 8.58
C ILE A 85 -33.99 17.46 7.93
N ILE A 86 -32.68 17.41 7.84
CA ILE A 86 -31.92 16.25 7.35
C ILE A 86 -31.24 15.61 8.56
N TYR A 87 -31.57 14.36 8.86
CA TYR A 87 -30.98 13.64 9.99
C TYR A 87 -29.86 12.72 9.51
N VAL A 88 -28.68 12.81 10.08
CA VAL A 88 -27.60 11.84 9.91
C VAL A 88 -27.59 10.95 11.14
N TRP A 89 -28.13 9.74 11.01
CA TRP A 89 -28.10 8.73 12.06
C TRP A 89 -26.83 7.89 11.94
N THR A 90 -26.01 7.87 12.99
CA THR A 90 -24.75 7.11 13.00
C THR A 90 -24.87 5.90 13.91
N GLY A 91 -24.70 4.70 13.35
CA GLY A 91 -24.63 3.47 14.13
C GLY A 91 -23.42 3.48 15.07
N ARG A 92 -23.57 2.89 16.26
CA ARG A 92 -22.53 2.89 17.30
C ARG A 92 -21.21 2.21 16.90
N ASN A 93 -21.25 1.31 15.92
CA ASN A 93 -20.10 0.57 15.38
C ASN A 93 -19.69 1.07 13.98
N SER A 94 -20.25 2.17 13.48
CA SER A 94 -19.93 2.72 12.16
C SER A 94 -18.53 3.33 12.07
N ASN A 95 -17.89 3.19 10.90
CA ASN A 95 -16.52 3.67 10.71
C ASN A 95 -16.47 5.19 10.43
N ASN A 96 -15.30 5.81 10.66
CA ASN A 96 -15.14 7.27 10.52
C ASN A 96 -15.34 7.77 9.07
N MET A 97 -15.03 6.95 8.07
CA MET A 97 -15.21 7.29 6.66
C MET A 97 -16.70 7.38 6.30
N GLU A 98 -17.52 6.43 6.78
CA GLU A 98 -18.97 6.44 6.60
C GLU A 98 -19.62 7.64 7.31
N LYS A 99 -19.14 8.01 8.51
CA LYS A 99 -19.62 9.19 9.26
C LYS A 99 -19.33 10.48 8.49
N LEU A 100 -18.08 10.66 8.05
CA LEU A 100 -17.68 11.84 7.26
C LEU A 100 -18.47 11.92 5.95
N GLN A 101 -18.66 10.78 5.28
CA GLN A 101 -19.41 10.74 4.04
C GLN A 101 -20.90 11.04 4.23
N GLY A 102 -21.53 10.48 5.26
CA GLY A 102 -22.92 10.75 5.60
C GLY A 102 -23.17 12.24 5.86
N ALA A 103 -22.22 12.90 6.52
CA ALA A 103 -22.26 14.34 6.73
C ALA A 103 -22.09 15.18 5.45
N LYS A 104 -21.10 14.86 4.61
CA LYS A 104 -20.93 15.52 3.30
C LYS A 104 -22.17 15.38 2.43
N PHE A 105 -22.78 14.19 2.46
CA PHE A 105 -24.02 13.92 1.76
C PHE A 105 -25.18 14.77 2.30
N ALA A 106 -25.33 14.88 3.63
CA ALA A 106 -26.31 15.76 4.24
C ALA A 106 -26.09 17.25 3.90
N SER A 107 -24.83 17.71 3.81
CA SER A 107 -24.50 19.07 3.33
C SER A 107 -25.00 19.30 1.91
N THR A 108 -24.80 18.32 1.04
CA THR A 108 -25.25 18.39 -0.36
C THR A 108 -26.77 18.52 -0.42
N LEU A 109 -27.50 17.69 0.35
CA LEU A 109 -28.96 17.78 0.45
C LEU A 109 -29.42 19.13 1.02
N LYS A 110 -28.72 19.67 2.03
CA LYS A 110 -29.02 21.00 2.60
C LYS A 110 -28.93 22.10 1.54
N GLN A 111 -27.91 22.03 0.66
CA GLN A 111 -27.76 22.97 -0.45
C GLN A 111 -28.85 22.78 -1.51
N GLU A 112 -29.18 21.54 -1.86
CA GLU A 112 -30.26 21.19 -2.81
C GLU A 112 -31.62 21.75 -2.35
N HIS A 113 -31.89 21.74 -1.04
CA HIS A 113 -33.15 22.24 -0.45
C HIS A 113 -33.15 23.73 -0.11
N GLY A 114 -32.05 24.45 -0.36
CA GLY A 114 -31.96 25.91 -0.12
C GLY A 114 -31.70 26.33 1.33
N GLY A 115 -31.04 25.49 2.14
CA GLY A 115 -30.56 25.87 3.47
C GLY A 115 -31.22 25.16 4.66
N SER A 116 -31.71 23.94 4.47
CA SER A 116 -32.33 23.11 5.52
C SER A 116 -31.45 22.86 6.75
N GLN A 117 -32.07 22.54 7.88
CA GLN A 117 -31.35 22.18 9.10
C GLN A 117 -30.77 20.76 8.96
N VAL A 118 -29.52 20.56 9.39
CA VAL A 118 -28.91 19.22 9.48
C VAL A 118 -28.76 18.87 10.94
N VAL A 119 -29.20 17.66 11.32
CA VAL A 119 -29.13 17.12 12.67
C VAL A 119 -28.37 15.80 12.65
N VAL A 120 -27.25 15.71 13.37
CA VAL A 120 -26.51 14.45 13.53
C VAL A 120 -26.95 13.80 14.85
N VAL A 121 -27.31 12.52 14.81
CA VAL A 121 -27.79 11.76 15.97
C VAL A 121 -27.13 10.39 16.03
N GLU A 122 -26.61 10.03 17.20
CA GLU A 122 -25.97 8.73 17.43
C GLU A 122 -26.99 7.69 17.94
N ASP A 123 -26.76 6.43 17.59
CA ASP A 123 -27.52 5.29 18.11
C ASP A 123 -27.55 5.29 19.65
N GLY A 124 -28.73 5.58 20.22
CA GLY A 124 -28.96 5.63 21.67
C GLY A 124 -29.21 7.04 22.22
N LEU A 125 -29.00 8.10 21.42
CA LEU A 125 -29.20 9.50 21.80
C LEU A 125 -30.47 10.13 21.19
N GLU A 126 -31.32 9.35 20.54
CA GLU A 126 -32.48 9.90 19.82
C GLU A 126 -33.51 10.56 20.74
N SER A 127 -33.52 10.20 22.03
CA SER A 127 -34.39 10.82 23.04
C SER A 127 -33.95 12.24 23.43
N ALA A 128 -32.72 12.65 23.09
CA ALA A 128 -32.16 13.97 23.34
C ALA A 128 -32.48 15.00 22.24
N LEU A 129 -33.15 14.59 21.16
CA LEU A 129 -33.67 15.48 20.12
C LEU A 129 -34.64 16.53 20.72
N GLN A 130 -34.54 17.78 20.27
CA GLN A 130 -35.45 18.85 20.72
C GLN A 130 -36.89 18.58 20.26
N ASP A 131 -37.90 19.14 20.93
CA ASP A 131 -39.30 18.78 20.71
C ASP A 131 -39.75 18.82 19.23
N MET A 132 -39.31 19.81 18.45
CA MET A 132 -39.64 19.91 17.03
C MET A 132 -38.90 18.88 16.17
N GLU A 133 -37.59 18.71 16.40
CA GLU A 133 -36.74 17.73 15.71
C GLU A 133 -37.20 16.31 15.99
N ARG A 134 -37.52 16.03 17.25
CA ARG A 134 -37.99 14.73 17.72
C ARG A 134 -39.35 14.37 17.14
N THR A 135 -40.28 15.32 17.09
CA THR A 135 -41.62 15.10 16.52
C THR A 135 -41.54 14.70 15.04
N ILE A 136 -40.67 15.35 14.27
CA ILE A 136 -40.47 15.02 12.85
C ILE A 136 -39.73 13.69 12.69
N PHE A 137 -38.70 13.43 13.50
CA PHE A 137 -37.97 12.17 13.48
C PHE A 137 -38.87 10.98 13.82
N GLU A 138 -39.62 11.03 14.93
CA GLU A 138 -40.52 9.96 15.37
C GLU A 138 -41.70 9.70 14.41
N LYS A 139 -42.08 10.69 13.60
CA LYS A 139 -43.08 10.49 12.54
C LYS A 139 -42.62 9.47 11.49
N PHE A 140 -41.32 9.42 11.20
CA PHE A 140 -40.75 8.52 10.18
C PHE A 140 -40.04 7.31 10.79
N LEU A 141 -39.43 7.46 11.97
CA LEU A 141 -38.71 6.43 12.70
C LEU A 141 -39.18 6.39 14.18
N PRO A 142 -40.36 5.81 14.48
CA PRO A 142 -40.91 5.80 15.83
C PRO A 142 -39.99 5.07 16.83
N LEU A 143 -39.57 5.73 17.90
CA LEU A 143 -38.62 5.16 18.88
C LEU A 143 -39.18 3.94 19.62
N ASN A 144 -40.50 3.87 19.81
CA ASN A 144 -41.16 2.72 20.43
C ASN A 144 -40.99 1.41 19.64
N ASN A 145 -40.63 1.51 18.35
CA ASN A 145 -40.43 0.39 17.44
C ASN A 145 -38.96 0.23 17.05
N LYS A 146 -38.02 0.88 17.76
CA LYS A 146 -36.59 0.84 17.43
C LYS A 146 -36.04 -0.58 17.58
N GLN A 147 -35.70 -1.19 16.45
CA GLN A 147 -34.97 -2.45 16.34
C GLN A 147 -34.02 -2.35 15.16
N VAL A 148 -32.73 -2.25 15.45
CA VAL A 148 -31.65 -2.19 14.44
C VAL A 148 -30.90 -3.52 14.42
N ILE A 149 -30.39 -3.89 13.25
CA ILE A 149 -29.62 -5.13 13.07
C ILE A 149 -28.23 -4.95 13.72
N PRO A 150 -27.74 -5.89 14.54
CA PRO A 150 -26.37 -5.83 15.06
C PRO A 150 -25.33 -5.96 13.95
N ALA A 151 -24.23 -5.20 14.01
CA ALA A 151 -23.14 -5.24 13.04
C ALA A 151 -22.55 -6.64 12.84
N SER A 152 -22.60 -7.50 13.85
CA SER A 152 -22.14 -8.90 13.78
C SER A 152 -23.00 -9.80 12.88
N GLU A 153 -24.27 -9.44 12.67
CA GLU A 153 -25.25 -10.19 11.87
C GLU A 153 -25.47 -9.57 10.47
N ALA A 154 -24.91 -8.39 10.23
CA ALA A 154 -24.89 -7.76 8.93
C ALA A 154 -23.99 -8.54 7.94
N PRO A 155 -24.32 -8.59 6.63
CA PRO A 155 -23.50 -9.29 5.64
C PRO A 155 -22.06 -8.77 5.66
N LYS A 156 -21.09 -9.66 5.88
CA LYS A 156 -19.65 -9.37 5.73
C LYS A 156 -19.25 -9.57 4.27
N ASP A 157 -18.63 -8.56 3.66
CA ASP A 157 -18.27 -8.53 2.24
C ASP A 157 -17.28 -9.65 1.82
N GLU A 158 -16.57 -10.26 2.78
CA GLU A 158 -15.49 -11.23 2.56
C GLU A 158 -15.95 -12.65 2.20
N ALA A 159 -17.19 -13.06 2.56
CA ALA A 159 -17.64 -14.44 2.40
C ALA A 159 -18.00 -14.81 0.93
N VAL A 160 -18.22 -13.82 0.06
CA VAL A 160 -18.57 -14.00 -1.36
C VAL A 160 -17.32 -14.21 -2.23
N VAL A 161 -16.20 -13.61 -1.83
CA VAL A 161 -14.91 -13.61 -2.56
C VAL A 161 -14.25 -14.98 -2.58
N ARG A 162 -14.31 -15.74 -1.48
CA ARG A 162 -13.54 -16.98 -1.26
C ARG A 162 -13.87 -18.12 -2.23
N ARG A 163 -14.95 -18.00 -3.02
CA ARG A 163 -15.40 -19.00 -4.00
C ARG A 163 -14.94 -18.69 -5.44
N MET A 164 -14.34 -17.52 -5.72
CA MET A 164 -14.19 -16.98 -7.08
C MET A 164 -12.81 -17.17 -7.75
N CYS A 165 -11.70 -17.29 -7.02
CA CYS A 165 -10.34 -17.11 -7.58
C CYS A 165 -9.66 -18.32 -8.27
N GLN A 166 -10.35 -19.44 -8.55
CA GLN A 166 -9.63 -20.71 -8.82
C GLN A 166 -9.46 -21.20 -10.28
N GLU A 167 -10.00 -20.59 -11.35
CA GLU A 167 -9.76 -21.10 -12.72
C GLU A 167 -9.87 -20.03 -13.84
N MET A 168 -8.79 -19.27 -14.12
CA MET A 168 -8.75 -18.38 -15.31
C MET A 168 -8.62 -19.16 -16.62
N LYS A 169 -9.47 -18.82 -17.61
CA LYS A 169 -9.53 -19.50 -18.92
C LYS A 169 -9.53 -18.50 -20.08
N LEU A 170 -8.89 -18.87 -21.18
CA LEU A 170 -8.87 -18.08 -22.41
C LEU A 170 -9.70 -18.78 -23.49
N TYR A 171 -10.59 -18.03 -24.13
CA TYR A 171 -11.39 -18.49 -25.25
C TYR A 171 -11.13 -17.64 -26.48
N ARG A 172 -11.05 -18.25 -27.65
CA ARG A 172 -10.99 -17.58 -28.94
C ARG A 172 -12.37 -17.52 -29.54
N CYS A 173 -12.74 -16.35 -30.03
CA CYS A 173 -13.97 -16.06 -30.75
C CYS A 173 -13.60 -15.83 -32.22
N CYS A 174 -13.90 -16.81 -33.08
CA CYS A 174 -13.66 -16.72 -34.52
C CYS A 174 -14.94 -16.92 -35.34
N ASP A 175 -15.03 -16.22 -36.48
CA ASP A 175 -16.18 -16.27 -37.39
C ASP A 175 -15.91 -16.98 -38.75
N GLU A 176 -14.77 -17.65 -38.91
CA GLU A 176 -14.29 -18.27 -40.17
C GLU A 176 -15.28 -19.22 -40.88
N SER A 177 -16.32 -19.70 -40.18
CA SER A 177 -17.38 -20.56 -40.73
C SER A 177 -18.71 -19.83 -41.04
N GLY A 178 -18.72 -18.48 -41.00
CA GLY A 178 -19.92 -17.65 -41.11
C GLY A 178 -20.78 -17.60 -39.85
N THR A 179 -20.51 -18.50 -38.89
CA THR A 179 -21.14 -18.59 -37.56
C THR A 179 -20.06 -18.43 -36.50
N LEU A 180 -20.27 -17.52 -35.54
CA LEU A 180 -19.32 -17.26 -34.46
C LEU A 180 -19.18 -18.50 -33.55
N LYS A 181 -17.95 -18.97 -33.34
CA LYS A 181 -17.63 -20.05 -32.41
C LYS A 181 -16.74 -19.52 -31.29
N VAL A 182 -17.09 -19.85 -30.05
CA VAL A 182 -16.27 -19.59 -28.87
C VAL A 182 -15.60 -20.91 -28.48
N ILE A 183 -14.28 -20.98 -28.62
CA ILE A 183 -13.48 -22.18 -28.42
C ILE A 183 -12.51 -21.92 -27.28
N GLU A 184 -12.46 -22.81 -26.29
CA GLU A 184 -11.46 -22.74 -25.23
C GLU A 184 -10.07 -23.01 -25.81
N VAL A 185 -9.15 -22.07 -25.59
CA VAL A 185 -7.78 -22.09 -26.13
C VAL A 185 -6.82 -22.59 -25.07
N LYS A 186 -6.98 -22.12 -23.83
CA LYS A 186 -5.98 -22.30 -22.78
C LYS A 186 -6.60 -22.20 -21.39
N ASN A 187 -6.04 -22.98 -20.48
CA ASN A 187 -6.27 -22.90 -19.03
C ASN A 187 -4.95 -22.51 -18.34
N GLY A 188 -5.01 -21.63 -17.34
CA GLY A 188 -3.83 -21.24 -16.55
C GLY A 188 -3.13 -19.97 -17.06
N PRO A 189 -1.87 -19.70 -16.65
CA PRO A 189 -1.24 -18.40 -16.84
C PRO A 189 -1.14 -18.04 -18.32
N LEU A 190 -1.74 -16.89 -18.66
CA LEU A 190 -1.83 -16.38 -20.03
C LEU A 190 -0.52 -15.71 -20.43
N SER A 191 -0.15 -15.80 -21.70
CA SER A 191 0.97 -15.11 -22.34
C SER A 191 0.43 -14.10 -23.34
N GLN A 192 1.11 -12.97 -23.51
CA GLN A 192 0.78 -12.01 -24.58
C GLN A 192 0.77 -12.67 -25.96
N SER A 193 1.58 -13.71 -26.16
CA SER A 193 1.62 -14.49 -27.41
C SER A 193 0.37 -15.35 -27.66
N ASP A 194 -0.49 -15.54 -26.65
CA ASP A 194 -1.76 -16.27 -26.80
C ASP A 194 -2.83 -15.44 -27.54
N LEU A 195 -2.64 -14.12 -27.68
CA LEU A 195 -3.56 -13.21 -28.36
C LEU A 195 -3.10 -12.95 -29.80
N ASP A 196 -3.85 -13.47 -30.78
CA ASP A 196 -3.63 -13.16 -32.21
C ASP A 196 -4.44 -11.93 -32.61
N SER A 197 -3.78 -10.88 -33.11
CA SER A 197 -4.41 -9.68 -33.64
C SER A 197 -5.47 -9.93 -34.72
N LYS A 198 -5.53 -11.11 -35.35
CA LYS A 198 -6.56 -11.49 -36.33
C LYS A 198 -7.92 -11.83 -35.74
N ASP A 199 -7.98 -12.20 -34.47
CA ASP A 199 -9.19 -12.73 -33.84
C ASP A 199 -9.60 -11.91 -32.62
N SER A 200 -10.74 -12.26 -32.01
CA SER A 200 -11.16 -11.76 -30.70
C SER A 200 -11.07 -12.85 -29.65
N PHE A 201 -10.80 -12.48 -28.41
CA PHE A 201 -10.59 -13.41 -27.30
C PHE A 201 -11.41 -13.00 -26.08
N ILE A 202 -11.87 -13.99 -25.32
CA ILE A 202 -12.50 -13.79 -24.01
C ILE A 202 -11.56 -14.35 -22.96
N VAL A 203 -11.12 -13.50 -22.04
CA VAL A 203 -10.47 -13.90 -20.80
C VAL A 203 -11.56 -14.05 -19.75
N ASP A 204 -11.82 -15.28 -19.35
CA ASP A 204 -12.78 -15.66 -18.33
C ASP A 204 -12.07 -15.66 -16.97
N ASN A 205 -12.31 -14.59 -16.20
CA ASN A 205 -11.85 -14.46 -14.81
C ASN A 205 -12.97 -14.79 -13.82
N GLY A 206 -13.92 -15.64 -14.23
CA GLY A 206 -15.01 -16.10 -13.38
C GLY A 206 -15.95 -14.98 -12.96
N GLN A 207 -16.24 -14.92 -11.66
CA GLN A 207 -17.22 -13.98 -11.12
C GLN A 207 -16.65 -12.56 -10.89
N ASP A 208 -15.32 -12.38 -10.96
CA ASP A 208 -14.65 -11.07 -10.95
C ASP A 208 -14.80 -10.30 -12.28
N GLY A 209 -15.42 -10.93 -13.28
CA GLY A 209 -15.71 -10.35 -14.58
C GLY A 209 -15.01 -11.06 -15.73
N ILE A 210 -15.38 -10.69 -16.94
CA ILE A 210 -14.74 -11.18 -18.16
C ILE A 210 -14.18 -10.02 -18.99
N TRP A 211 -13.05 -10.28 -19.65
CA TRP A 211 -12.46 -9.33 -20.60
C TRP A 211 -12.63 -9.83 -22.02
N VAL A 212 -13.06 -8.95 -22.92
CA VAL A 212 -13.09 -9.21 -24.36
C VAL A 212 -11.98 -8.42 -25.02
N TRP A 213 -10.94 -9.11 -25.46
CA TRP A 213 -9.87 -8.52 -26.24
C TRP A 213 -10.17 -8.62 -27.72
N VAL A 214 -10.03 -7.50 -28.43
CA VAL A 214 -10.38 -7.40 -29.84
C VAL A 214 -9.14 -7.07 -30.66
N GLY A 215 -8.69 -8.04 -31.46
CA GLY A 215 -7.51 -7.92 -32.31
C GLY A 215 -7.63 -6.81 -33.34
N LYS A 216 -6.50 -6.14 -33.64
CA LYS A 216 -6.47 -5.01 -34.60
C LYS A 216 -6.91 -5.41 -36.02
N LYS A 217 -6.72 -6.68 -36.37
CA LYS A 217 -7.04 -7.30 -37.67
C LYS A 217 -8.33 -8.14 -37.63
N ALA A 218 -9.04 -8.20 -36.49
CA ALA A 218 -10.33 -8.88 -36.35
C ALA A 218 -11.37 -8.36 -37.35
N THR A 219 -12.33 -9.20 -37.74
CA THR A 219 -13.35 -8.80 -38.71
C THR A 219 -14.23 -7.68 -38.16
N ARG A 220 -14.86 -6.87 -39.04
CA ARG A 220 -15.76 -5.79 -38.58
C ARG A 220 -16.90 -6.36 -37.71
N LYS A 221 -17.40 -7.54 -38.09
CA LYS A 221 -18.46 -8.26 -37.38
C LYS A 221 -18.00 -8.70 -35.99
N GLU A 222 -16.80 -9.25 -35.85
CA GLU A 222 -16.22 -9.61 -34.54
C GLU A 222 -16.07 -8.39 -33.63
N ARG A 223 -15.61 -7.25 -34.16
CA ARG A 223 -15.46 -6.01 -33.39
C ARG A 223 -16.79 -5.44 -32.89
N GLU A 224 -17.82 -5.45 -33.74
CA GLU A 224 -19.16 -4.93 -33.45
C GLU A 224 -19.92 -5.84 -32.48
N GLU A 225 -19.76 -7.16 -32.60
CA GLU A 225 -20.49 -8.15 -31.79
C GLU A 225 -19.74 -8.54 -30.49
N ALA A 226 -18.49 -8.13 -30.30
CA ALA A 226 -17.64 -8.47 -29.16
C ALA A 226 -18.35 -8.43 -27.79
N LEU A 227 -19.06 -7.34 -27.48
CA LEU A 227 -19.80 -7.20 -26.21
C LEU A 227 -21.04 -8.11 -26.14
N ARG A 228 -21.77 -8.27 -27.25
CA ARG A 228 -22.92 -9.19 -27.31
C ARG A 228 -22.46 -10.63 -27.10
N ASN A 229 -21.31 -10.99 -27.66
CA ASN A 229 -20.71 -12.31 -27.55
C ASN A 229 -20.27 -12.59 -26.12
N ALA A 230 -19.66 -11.61 -25.45
CA ALA A 230 -19.37 -11.70 -24.01
C ALA A 230 -20.65 -11.93 -23.20
N GLN A 231 -21.72 -11.19 -23.48
CA GLN A 231 -22.99 -11.36 -22.75
C GLN A 231 -23.60 -12.75 -22.99
N GLY A 232 -23.57 -13.24 -24.24
CA GLY A 232 -24.02 -14.59 -24.57
C GLY A 232 -23.15 -15.67 -23.92
N PHE A 233 -21.84 -15.41 -23.80
CA PHE A 233 -20.91 -16.27 -23.08
C PHE A 233 -21.26 -16.37 -21.59
N LEU A 234 -21.54 -15.24 -20.92
CA LEU A 234 -22.00 -15.21 -19.53
C LEU A 234 -23.26 -16.06 -19.33
N THR A 235 -24.28 -15.87 -20.18
CA THR A 235 -25.53 -16.66 -20.11
C THR A 235 -25.27 -18.14 -20.30
N LYS A 236 -24.42 -18.52 -21.25
CA LYS A 236 -24.09 -19.94 -21.53
C LYS A 236 -23.30 -20.60 -20.39
N LYS A 237 -22.44 -19.85 -19.72
CA LYS A 237 -21.66 -20.31 -18.54
C LYS A 237 -22.45 -20.27 -17.23
N GLY A 238 -23.63 -19.66 -17.22
CA GLY A 238 -24.46 -19.53 -16.02
C GLY A 238 -23.96 -18.49 -15.03
N TYR A 239 -23.17 -17.51 -15.48
CA TYR A 239 -22.73 -16.40 -14.63
C TYR A 239 -23.89 -15.42 -14.35
N PRO A 240 -23.89 -14.76 -13.17
CA PRO A 240 -24.88 -13.73 -12.85
C PRO A 240 -24.95 -12.63 -13.94
N PRO A 241 -26.15 -12.08 -14.22
CA PRO A 241 -26.27 -10.93 -15.14
C PRO A 241 -25.52 -9.67 -14.68
N SER A 242 -25.14 -9.60 -13.41
CA SER A 242 -24.32 -8.54 -12.81
C SER A 242 -22.81 -8.73 -13.01
N THR A 243 -22.35 -9.84 -13.61
CA THR A 243 -20.92 -10.05 -13.88
C THR A 243 -20.37 -8.96 -14.80
N GLN A 244 -19.23 -8.39 -14.41
CA GLN A 244 -18.58 -7.29 -15.11
C GLN A 244 -18.07 -7.74 -16.49
N VAL A 245 -18.20 -6.87 -17.49
CA VAL A 245 -17.69 -7.11 -18.85
C VAL A 245 -16.89 -5.91 -19.30
N SER A 246 -15.61 -6.12 -19.63
CA SER A 246 -14.73 -5.07 -20.16
C SER A 246 -14.24 -5.45 -21.56
N ARG A 247 -14.50 -4.60 -22.56
CA ARG A 247 -13.96 -4.75 -23.93
C ARG A 247 -12.74 -3.86 -24.10
N VAL A 248 -11.62 -4.48 -24.44
CA VAL A 248 -10.34 -3.83 -24.75
C VAL A 248 -9.96 -4.08 -26.20
N VAL A 249 -9.19 -3.17 -26.77
CA VAL A 249 -8.67 -3.29 -28.13
C VAL A 249 -7.17 -3.52 -28.11
N ASP A 250 -6.66 -4.23 -29.10
CA ASP A 250 -5.23 -4.47 -29.34
C ASP A 250 -4.43 -3.15 -29.35
N ASN A 251 -3.46 -3.00 -28.44
CA ASN A 251 -2.66 -1.80 -28.10
C ASN A 251 -3.40 -0.70 -27.33
N GLY A 252 -4.64 -0.93 -26.91
CA GLY A 252 -5.43 -0.06 -26.03
C GLY A 252 -5.70 -0.69 -24.67
N GLU A 253 -4.89 -1.68 -24.28
CA GLU A 253 -5.09 -2.44 -23.05
C GLU A 253 -4.74 -1.59 -21.83
N PRO A 254 -5.61 -1.55 -20.82
CA PRO A 254 -5.32 -0.88 -19.58
C PRO A 254 -4.46 -1.78 -18.66
N PRO A 255 -3.74 -1.22 -17.66
CA PRO A 255 -2.88 -1.99 -16.77
C PRO A 255 -3.53 -3.24 -16.15
N GLU A 256 -4.80 -3.15 -15.77
CA GLU A 256 -5.59 -4.24 -15.16
C GLU A 256 -5.84 -5.41 -16.11
N PHE A 257 -5.82 -5.17 -17.43
CA PHE A 257 -5.86 -6.25 -18.42
C PHE A 257 -4.48 -6.87 -18.60
N LYS A 258 -3.43 -6.04 -18.64
CA LYS A 258 -2.04 -6.48 -18.87
C LYS A 258 -1.56 -7.42 -17.77
N THR A 259 -1.95 -7.16 -16.53
CA THR A 259 -1.61 -7.99 -15.36
C THR A 259 -2.20 -9.40 -15.42
N LEU A 260 -3.19 -9.66 -16.27
CA LEU A 260 -3.73 -11.01 -16.48
C LEU A 260 -2.77 -11.92 -17.27
N PHE A 261 -1.68 -11.36 -17.81
CA PHE A 261 -0.71 -12.06 -18.66
C PHE A 261 0.69 -12.00 -18.03
N LYS A 262 1.41 -13.12 -18.09
CA LYS A 262 2.73 -13.32 -17.44
C LYS A 262 3.90 -12.54 -18.08
N ASP A 263 3.78 -12.19 -19.35
CA ASP A 263 4.89 -11.68 -20.17
C ASP A 263 4.49 -10.48 -21.04
N TRP A 264 3.56 -9.65 -20.54
CA TRP A 264 3.07 -8.49 -21.27
C TRP A 264 4.16 -7.44 -21.52
N ARG A 265 4.41 -7.10 -22.79
CA ARG A 265 5.31 -6.01 -23.19
C ARG A 265 4.63 -5.05 -24.16
N ASP A 266 4.71 -3.75 -23.89
CA ASP A 266 4.17 -2.73 -24.80
C ASP A 266 5.12 -2.54 -25.98
N LYS A 267 4.68 -2.92 -27.19
CA LYS A 267 5.54 -2.93 -28.39
C LYS A 267 5.86 -1.53 -28.95
N GLU A 268 5.17 -0.45 -28.55
CA GLU A 268 5.33 0.89 -29.15
C GLU A 268 5.13 2.12 -28.22
N GLN A 269 5.24 2.00 -26.89
CA GLN A 269 5.19 3.20 -26.02
C GLN A 269 6.44 4.10 -26.07
N SER A 270 7.38 3.85 -26.98
CA SER A 270 8.59 4.68 -27.17
C SER A 270 8.33 5.99 -27.95
N LYS A 271 7.09 6.27 -28.42
CA LYS A 271 6.80 7.47 -29.23
C LYS A 271 5.38 8.06 -29.06
N ALA A 272 4.89 8.34 -27.86
CA ALA A 272 3.84 9.38 -27.67
C ALA A 272 3.48 9.60 -26.18
N PHE A 273 4.09 10.59 -25.54
CA PHE A 273 3.43 11.72 -24.85
C PHE A 273 4.51 12.60 -24.18
N GLY A 274 5.27 13.28 -25.04
CA GLY A 274 6.10 14.40 -24.68
C GLY A 274 5.99 15.40 -25.83
N ARG A 275 5.71 16.67 -25.50
CA ARG A 275 5.62 17.78 -26.47
C ARG A 275 6.71 17.67 -27.53
N GLN A 276 6.39 18.01 -28.78
CA GLN A 276 7.38 18.25 -29.84
C GLN A 276 8.44 19.25 -29.35
N ALA A 277 9.50 18.75 -28.72
CA ALA A 277 10.72 19.48 -28.51
C ALA A 277 11.53 19.31 -29.79
N SER A 278 11.77 20.43 -30.47
CA SER A 278 12.64 20.52 -31.63
C SER A 278 13.96 19.78 -31.37
N SER A 279 14.35 18.89 -32.29
CA SER A 279 15.57 18.09 -32.27
C SER A 279 16.87 18.91 -32.46
N THR A 280 16.93 20.13 -31.94
CA THR A 280 18.07 21.03 -32.13
C THR A 280 18.28 21.90 -30.90
N LYS A 281 18.50 21.23 -29.78
CA LYS A 281 19.25 21.68 -28.60
C LYS A 281 19.10 20.56 -27.58
N ILE A 282 20.11 19.71 -27.49
CA ILE A 282 20.32 18.90 -26.28
C ILE A 282 20.40 19.95 -25.18
N ALA A 283 19.34 20.07 -24.37
CA ALA A 283 19.42 20.81 -23.14
C ALA A 283 20.59 20.14 -22.40
N THR A 284 21.68 20.89 -22.26
CA THR A 284 22.68 20.61 -21.25
C THR A 284 21.88 20.44 -19.97
N THR A 285 21.70 19.21 -19.52
CA THR A 285 21.26 18.93 -18.16
C THR A 285 22.40 19.42 -17.29
N VAL A 286 22.39 20.72 -17.03
CA VAL A 286 23.15 21.33 -15.96
C VAL A 286 22.73 20.51 -14.74
N GLN A 287 23.67 19.74 -14.20
CA GLN A 287 23.55 19.18 -12.85
C GLN A 287 23.31 20.37 -11.92
N THR A 288 22.04 20.73 -11.73
CA THR A 288 21.64 21.50 -10.56
C THR A 288 21.97 20.57 -9.41
N LYS A 289 22.94 20.98 -8.57
CA LYS A 289 23.30 20.27 -7.33
C LYS A 289 22.03 19.71 -6.70
N PHE A 290 21.99 18.39 -6.51
CA PHE A 290 20.93 17.73 -5.78
C PHE A 290 20.81 18.40 -4.41
N ASP A 291 19.73 19.14 -4.20
CA ASP A 291 19.50 19.88 -2.96
C ASP A 291 18.62 19.03 -2.03
N ALA A 292 19.28 18.14 -1.29
CA ALA A 292 18.64 17.23 -0.36
C ALA A 292 17.82 17.94 0.72
N SER A 293 18.18 19.20 1.06
CA SER A 293 17.44 20.02 2.01
C SER A 293 15.99 20.29 1.56
N SER A 294 15.74 20.20 0.25
CA SER A 294 14.41 20.41 -0.33
C SER A 294 13.55 19.14 -0.44
N LEU A 295 14.08 17.95 -0.15
CA LEU A 295 13.34 16.67 -0.34
C LEU A 295 12.10 16.59 0.54
N HIS A 296 12.20 17.02 1.80
CA HIS A 296 11.06 17.09 2.70
C HIS A 296 10.02 18.14 2.30
N SER A 297 10.44 19.19 1.58
CA SER A 297 9.53 20.18 1.00
C SER A 297 8.94 19.77 -0.36
N LYS A 298 9.46 18.68 -0.95
CA LYS A 298 9.10 18.16 -2.28
C LYS A 298 9.05 16.62 -2.24
N PRO A 299 8.10 16.02 -1.51
CA PRO A 299 8.04 14.58 -1.34
C PRO A 299 7.90 13.82 -2.67
N GLU A 300 7.26 14.40 -3.69
CA GLU A 300 7.22 13.82 -5.05
C GLU A 300 8.62 13.58 -5.64
N LEU A 301 9.57 14.48 -5.39
CA LEU A 301 10.95 14.31 -5.82
C LEU A 301 11.63 13.19 -5.04
N ALA A 302 11.42 13.12 -3.73
CA ALA A 302 11.93 12.07 -2.86
C ALA A 302 11.41 10.68 -3.27
N ALA A 303 10.12 10.56 -3.58
CA ALA A 303 9.52 9.34 -4.09
C ALA A 303 10.10 8.94 -5.45
N LYS A 304 10.28 9.90 -6.36
CA LYS A 304 10.87 9.63 -7.68
C LYS A 304 12.34 9.21 -7.61
N THR A 305 13.12 9.78 -6.70
CA THR A 305 14.55 9.46 -6.54
C THR A 305 14.81 8.33 -5.55
N GLN A 306 13.77 7.89 -4.81
CA GLN A 306 13.88 6.95 -3.69
C GLN A 306 14.89 7.42 -2.61
N MET A 307 15.02 8.74 -2.45
CA MET A 307 15.88 9.38 -1.46
C MET A 307 15.06 9.90 -0.29
N VAL A 308 15.57 9.73 0.93
CA VAL A 308 14.94 10.26 2.15
C VAL A 308 15.56 11.61 2.52
N ASP A 309 16.89 11.65 2.67
CA ASP A 309 17.69 12.88 2.85
C ASP A 309 18.97 12.82 1.96
N ASP A 310 20.08 13.45 2.36
CA ASP A 310 21.39 13.35 1.68
C ASP A 310 22.28 12.18 2.12
N GLY A 311 21.89 11.41 3.14
CA GLY A 311 22.70 10.36 3.73
C GLY A 311 23.77 10.84 4.72
N SER A 312 23.75 12.11 5.15
CA SER A 312 24.75 12.69 6.06
C SER A 312 24.47 12.50 7.56
N GLY A 313 23.33 11.89 7.90
CA GLY A 313 22.92 11.58 9.26
C GLY A 313 23.85 10.64 10.02
N GLN A 314 23.59 10.51 11.32
CA GLN A 314 24.34 9.61 12.18
C GLN A 314 24.01 8.17 11.83
N LYS A 315 25.01 7.28 11.91
CA LYS A 315 24.83 5.87 11.61
C LYS A 315 25.63 5.00 12.54
N GLU A 316 25.04 3.88 12.91
CA GLU A 316 25.70 2.78 13.61
C GLU A 316 25.53 1.52 12.77
N VAL A 317 26.62 0.78 12.57
CA VAL A 317 26.65 -0.45 11.76
C VAL A 317 27.06 -1.63 12.63
N TRP A 318 26.26 -2.69 12.57
CA TRP A 318 26.54 -3.98 13.18
C TRP A 318 26.55 -5.08 12.12
N ARG A 319 27.34 -6.11 12.39
CA ARG A 319 27.29 -7.38 11.68
C ARG A 319 26.64 -8.43 12.56
N VAL A 320 25.85 -9.32 11.97
CA VAL A 320 25.30 -10.49 12.65
C VAL A 320 26.39 -11.55 12.78
N ASN A 321 26.56 -12.09 13.99
CA ASN A 321 27.51 -13.15 14.26
C ASN A 321 26.94 -14.05 15.37
N ASN A 322 26.68 -15.32 15.06
CA ASN A 322 26.16 -16.31 16.00
C ASN A 322 24.95 -15.82 16.81
N PHE A 323 23.91 -15.33 16.11
CA PHE A 323 22.67 -14.78 16.68
C PHE A 323 22.79 -13.44 17.44
N GLU A 324 23.98 -12.83 17.50
CA GLU A 324 24.22 -11.55 18.17
C GLU A 324 24.73 -10.46 17.21
N LEU A 325 24.70 -9.21 17.69
CA LEU A 325 25.19 -8.05 16.95
C LEU A 325 26.60 -7.68 17.39
N GLU A 326 27.54 -7.72 16.44
CA GLU A 326 28.92 -7.27 16.61
C GLU A 326 29.08 -5.90 15.95
N ALA A 327 29.52 -4.89 16.72
CA ALA A 327 29.72 -3.54 16.18
C ALA A 327 30.84 -3.52 15.14
N VAL A 328 30.58 -2.92 13.98
CA VAL A 328 31.58 -2.71 12.94
C VAL A 328 32.38 -1.45 13.27
N PRO A 329 33.71 -1.44 13.13
CA PRO A 329 34.51 -0.22 13.30
C PRO A 329 34.12 0.84 12.25
N GLU A 330 34.10 2.12 12.65
CA GLU A 330 33.71 3.24 11.75
C GLU A 330 34.59 3.32 10.49
N GLU A 331 35.86 2.91 10.57
CA GLU A 331 36.77 2.89 9.42
C GLU A 331 36.38 1.88 8.34
N GLN A 332 35.55 0.89 8.72
CA GLN A 332 35.02 -0.16 7.85
C GLN A 332 33.59 0.12 7.40
N TYR A 333 33.01 1.28 7.74
CA TYR A 333 31.67 1.64 7.27
C TYR A 333 31.66 1.73 5.75
N GLY A 334 30.70 1.02 5.14
CA GLY A 334 30.62 0.86 3.70
C GLY A 334 31.35 -0.37 3.14
N GLU A 335 32.08 -1.12 3.97
CA GLU A 335 32.64 -2.43 3.60
C GLU A 335 31.73 -3.56 4.10
N PHE A 336 31.21 -4.37 3.18
CA PHE A 336 30.30 -5.49 3.43
C PHE A 336 30.91 -6.79 2.89
N PHE A 337 30.56 -7.93 3.49
CA PHE A 337 30.90 -9.26 2.98
C PHE A 337 29.64 -9.98 2.47
N MET A 338 29.72 -10.61 1.30
CA MET A 338 28.59 -11.29 0.68
C MET A 338 28.08 -12.52 1.47
N GLY A 339 28.92 -13.09 2.34
CA GLY A 339 28.57 -14.17 3.25
C GLY A 339 27.95 -13.72 4.58
N ASP A 340 27.84 -12.41 4.83
CA ASP A 340 27.40 -11.87 6.12
C ASP A 340 26.05 -11.12 6.00
N CYS A 341 25.37 -10.96 7.14
CA CYS A 341 24.26 -10.02 7.30
C CYS A 341 24.63 -8.82 8.18
N TYR A 342 24.12 -7.64 7.85
CA TYR A 342 24.41 -6.39 8.55
C TYR A 342 23.15 -5.65 8.95
N ILE A 343 23.24 -4.88 10.04
CA ILE A 343 22.20 -3.93 10.45
C ILE A 343 22.82 -2.54 10.50
N VAL A 344 22.12 -1.56 9.92
CA VAL A 344 22.51 -0.16 9.95
C VAL A 344 21.36 0.64 10.54
N LEU A 345 21.58 1.24 11.72
CA LEU A 345 20.69 2.25 12.27
C LEU A 345 21.15 3.60 11.75
N TYR A 346 20.30 4.27 10.99
CA TYR A 346 20.52 5.62 10.47
C TYR A 346 19.57 6.60 11.14
N ALA A 347 20.10 7.62 11.80
CA ALA A 347 19.36 8.69 12.45
C ALA A 347 19.56 10.01 11.70
N TYR A 348 18.47 10.66 11.33
CA TYR A 348 18.48 11.93 10.62
C TYR A 348 17.48 12.91 11.19
N LEU A 349 17.74 14.20 10.99
CA LEU A 349 16.90 15.28 11.48
C LEU A 349 16.01 15.80 10.34
N HIS A 350 14.72 15.87 10.63
CA HIS A 350 13.78 16.63 9.82
C HIS A 350 13.19 17.75 10.69
N GLY A 351 13.57 19.01 10.40
CA GLY A 351 13.27 20.14 11.27
C GLY A 351 13.95 19.96 12.63
N SER A 352 13.13 19.86 13.70
CA SER A 352 13.60 19.57 15.06
C SER A 352 13.37 18.13 15.51
N THR A 353 12.79 17.29 14.65
CA THR A 353 12.41 15.92 14.98
C THR A 353 13.45 14.95 14.46
N GLU A 354 13.88 14.02 15.31
CA GLU A 354 14.75 12.92 14.94
C GLU A 354 13.95 11.75 14.40
N HIS A 355 14.37 11.23 13.24
CA HIS A 355 13.79 10.09 12.55
C HIS A 355 14.83 9.00 12.36
N TYR A 356 14.38 7.74 12.30
CA TYR A 356 15.26 6.58 12.23
C TYR A 356 14.91 5.68 11.06
N ILE A 357 15.92 5.11 10.42
CA ILE A 357 15.80 4.05 9.44
C ILE A 357 16.71 2.90 9.87
N LEU A 358 16.15 1.70 9.94
CA LEU A 358 16.86 0.47 10.23
C LEU A 358 16.99 -0.34 8.94
N TYR A 359 18.16 -0.29 8.32
CA TYR A 359 18.48 -1.20 7.23
C TYR A 359 18.98 -2.52 7.78
N TYR A 360 18.50 -3.63 7.22
CA TYR A 360 19.17 -4.92 7.38
C TYR A 360 19.53 -5.46 6.00
N TRP A 361 20.83 -5.52 5.74
CA TRP A 361 21.40 -5.95 4.47
C TRP A 361 21.76 -7.43 4.54
N ILE A 362 21.35 -8.18 3.53
CA ILE A 362 21.53 -9.64 3.44
C ILE A 362 22.43 -9.91 2.23
N GLY A 363 23.60 -10.48 2.50
CA GLY A 363 24.52 -10.93 1.47
C GLY A 363 23.98 -12.14 0.69
N ASN A 364 24.41 -12.28 -0.57
CA ASN A 364 23.93 -13.36 -1.44
C ASN A 364 24.36 -14.76 -0.97
N ASP A 365 25.49 -14.85 -0.29
CA ASP A 365 26.06 -16.09 0.25
C ASP A 365 25.80 -16.24 1.75
N ALA A 366 25.07 -15.30 2.37
CA ALA A 366 24.75 -15.34 3.78
C ALA A 366 23.79 -16.48 4.13
N SER A 367 23.99 -17.06 5.31
CA SER A 367 23.19 -18.20 5.75
C SER A 367 21.77 -17.79 6.14
N GLN A 368 20.81 -18.74 6.05
CA GLN A 368 19.40 -18.45 6.31
C GLN A 368 19.13 -18.05 7.76
N ASP A 369 19.88 -18.63 8.72
CA ASP A 369 19.80 -18.30 10.14
C ASP A 369 20.30 -16.88 10.44
N GLU A 370 21.36 -16.43 9.76
CA GLU A 370 21.84 -15.05 9.89
C GLU A 370 20.86 -14.05 9.30
N ALA A 371 20.30 -14.36 8.13
CA ALA A 371 19.25 -13.54 7.53
C ALA A 371 18.00 -13.44 8.44
N GLY A 372 17.61 -14.55 9.06
CA GLY A 372 16.52 -14.58 10.05
C GLY A 372 16.84 -13.79 11.32
N THR A 373 18.08 -13.88 11.79
CA THR A 373 18.59 -13.11 12.94
C THR A 373 18.60 -11.62 12.65
N ALA A 374 19.07 -11.20 11.48
CA ALA A 374 19.12 -9.80 11.08
C ALA A 374 17.71 -9.17 11.10
N ALA A 375 16.73 -9.89 10.55
CA ALA A 375 15.32 -9.45 10.57
C ALA A 375 14.77 -9.35 12.01
N LEU A 376 15.06 -10.33 12.87
CA LEU A 376 14.62 -10.33 14.27
C LEU A 376 15.27 -9.19 15.08
N LYS A 377 16.58 -9.00 14.95
CA LYS A 377 17.33 -7.93 15.62
C LYS A 377 16.90 -6.54 15.13
N ALA A 378 16.52 -6.39 13.86
CA ALA A 378 15.93 -5.14 13.35
C ALA A 378 14.61 -4.80 14.04
N VAL A 379 13.75 -5.79 14.30
CA VAL A 379 12.51 -5.60 15.08
C VAL A 379 12.83 -5.25 16.54
N GLU A 380 13.77 -5.93 17.18
CA GLU A 380 14.18 -5.62 18.55
C GLU A 380 14.75 -4.19 18.71
N LEU A 381 15.50 -3.71 17.73
CA LEU A 381 16.02 -2.33 17.72
C LEU A 381 14.91 -1.32 17.48
N ASP A 382 13.96 -1.60 16.58
CA ASP A 382 12.80 -0.73 16.36
C ASP A 382 11.92 -0.65 17.62
N ASP A 383 11.71 -1.76 18.33
CA ASP A 383 10.97 -1.79 19.59
C ASP A 383 11.64 -0.92 20.68
N LYS A 384 12.98 -0.92 20.74
CA LYS A 384 13.75 -0.01 21.61
C LYS A 384 13.60 1.46 21.22
N LEU A 385 13.34 1.73 19.94
CA LEU A 385 13.03 3.07 19.40
C LEU A 385 11.52 3.36 19.44
N HIS A 386 10.75 2.62 20.25
CA HIS A 386 9.30 2.76 20.40
C HIS A 386 8.51 2.58 19.11
N GLY A 387 9.03 1.77 18.18
CA GLY A 387 8.39 1.49 16.91
C GLY A 387 8.41 2.66 15.92
N ARG A 388 9.35 3.60 16.08
CA ARG A 388 9.44 4.82 15.25
C ARG A 388 10.33 4.64 14.01
N ALA A 389 11.06 3.53 13.91
CA ALA A 389 12.03 3.34 12.84
C ALA A 389 11.37 2.73 11.61
N VAL A 390 11.71 3.26 10.44
CA VAL A 390 11.40 2.64 9.15
C VAL A 390 12.33 1.43 8.97
N GLN A 391 11.79 0.22 8.84
CA GLN A 391 12.62 -0.98 8.65
C GLN A 391 12.77 -1.28 7.16
N VAL A 392 14.00 -1.49 6.69
CA VAL A 392 14.29 -1.71 5.28
C VAL A 392 15.08 -3.00 5.08
N ARG A 393 14.46 -3.97 4.41
CA ARG A 393 15.12 -5.18 3.93
C ARG A 393 15.89 -4.87 2.65
N VAL A 394 17.20 -5.04 2.70
CA VAL A 394 18.06 -4.89 1.53
C VAL A 394 18.70 -6.23 1.21
N VAL A 395 18.53 -6.69 -0.03
CA VAL A 395 19.27 -7.86 -0.52
C VAL A 395 20.39 -7.35 -1.42
N GLN A 396 21.56 -8.02 -1.38
CA GLN A 396 22.67 -7.70 -2.26
C GLN A 396 22.21 -7.61 -3.73
N GLU A 397 22.71 -6.61 -4.46
CA GLU A 397 22.28 -6.24 -5.82
C GLU A 397 20.93 -5.52 -5.94
N LYS A 398 20.22 -5.33 -4.83
CA LYS A 398 18.96 -4.59 -4.73
C LYS A 398 19.05 -3.46 -3.70
N GLU A 399 20.21 -2.81 -3.63
CA GLU A 399 20.44 -1.68 -2.73
C GLU A 399 19.64 -0.43 -3.17
N PRO A 400 18.78 0.14 -2.30
CA PRO A 400 18.06 1.36 -2.65
C PRO A 400 19.01 2.58 -2.69
N PRO A 401 18.71 3.62 -3.50
CA PRO A 401 19.56 4.81 -3.65
C PRO A 401 20.00 5.45 -2.33
N HIS A 402 19.07 5.62 -1.39
CA HIS A 402 19.37 6.17 -0.08
C HIS A 402 20.40 5.34 0.70
N PHE A 403 20.32 4.01 0.67
CA PHE A 403 21.28 3.13 1.36
C PHE A 403 22.69 3.26 0.77
N MET A 404 22.84 3.52 -0.53
CA MET A 404 24.15 3.80 -1.11
C MET A 404 24.67 5.20 -0.71
N ALA A 405 23.75 6.17 -0.57
CA ALA A 405 24.09 7.55 -0.19
C ALA A 405 24.63 7.67 1.24
N ILE A 406 24.14 6.88 2.21
CA ILE A 406 24.62 6.94 3.61
C ILE A 406 26.11 6.58 3.76
N PHE A 407 26.68 5.89 2.77
CA PHE A 407 28.11 5.56 2.65
C PHE A 407 28.84 6.46 1.64
N GLY A 408 28.27 7.61 1.27
CA GLY A 408 28.84 8.56 0.33
C GLY A 408 29.04 8.00 -1.09
N GLY A 409 28.28 6.98 -1.48
CA GLY A 409 28.46 6.28 -2.75
C GLY A 409 29.75 5.45 -2.83
N GLN A 410 30.32 5.07 -1.67
CA GLN A 410 31.57 4.31 -1.56
C GLN A 410 31.37 2.89 -1.05
N MET A 411 30.18 2.31 -1.26
CA MET A 411 29.88 0.95 -0.83
C MET A 411 30.77 -0.06 -1.57
N VAL A 412 31.38 -0.98 -0.80
CA VAL A 412 32.21 -2.08 -1.28
C VAL A 412 31.67 -3.39 -0.72
N VAL A 413 31.51 -4.39 -1.58
CA VAL A 413 31.09 -5.75 -1.20
C VAL A 413 32.23 -6.72 -1.53
N PHE A 414 32.74 -7.43 -0.52
CA PHE A 414 33.82 -8.41 -0.63
C PHE A 414 33.28 -9.85 -0.68
N GLU A 415 34.07 -10.76 -1.23
CA GLU A 415 33.85 -12.20 -1.14
C GLU A 415 34.21 -12.72 0.25
N GLY A 416 33.57 -13.81 0.67
CA GLY A 416 33.74 -14.40 2.00
C GLY A 416 32.79 -13.82 3.03
N GLY A 417 33.17 -13.92 4.31
CA GLY A 417 32.31 -13.64 5.45
C GLY A 417 32.70 -14.47 6.67
N TYR A 418 32.02 -14.26 7.78
CA TYR A 418 32.13 -15.09 8.98
C TYR A 418 31.37 -16.40 8.76
N ALA A 419 31.90 -17.48 9.33
CA ALA A 419 31.23 -18.76 9.30
C ALA A 419 30.00 -18.73 10.22
N SER A 420 28.86 -19.16 9.71
CA SER A 420 27.63 -19.35 10.48
C SER A 420 27.73 -20.58 11.37
N SER A 421 26.92 -20.59 12.44
CA SER A 421 26.64 -21.76 13.27
C SER A 421 26.12 -22.97 12.48
N PHE A 422 25.62 -22.80 11.25
CA PHE A 422 25.08 -23.86 10.39
C PHE A 422 26.06 -24.42 9.35
N ASP A 423 27.23 -23.81 9.17
CA ASP A 423 28.20 -24.20 8.13
C ASP A 423 29.02 -25.46 8.46
N GLY A 424 28.68 -26.12 9.57
CA GLY A 424 29.28 -27.38 10.01
C GLY A 424 30.61 -27.21 10.75
N ALA A 425 31.04 -28.29 11.42
CA ALA A 425 32.27 -28.30 12.22
C ALA A 425 33.52 -28.26 11.32
N GLY A 426 33.96 -27.06 10.95
CA GLY A 426 35.15 -26.85 10.12
C GLY A 426 35.15 -25.55 9.30
N ALA A 427 34.01 -24.87 9.18
CA ALA A 427 33.92 -23.57 8.52
C ALA A 427 34.76 -22.52 9.26
N ARG A 428 35.39 -21.61 8.50
CA ARG A 428 36.30 -20.58 9.02
C ARG A 428 35.87 -19.22 8.48
N ASN A 429 36.09 -18.19 9.29
CA ASN A 429 35.89 -16.81 8.85
C ASN A 429 36.87 -16.48 7.72
N GLU A 430 36.34 -16.04 6.60
CA GLU A 430 37.09 -15.55 5.45
C GLU A 430 37.08 -14.03 5.46
N GLY A 431 38.16 -13.45 5.99
CA GLY A 431 38.38 -12.01 5.94
C GLY A 431 38.87 -11.54 4.57
N ARG A 432 39.01 -10.21 4.42
CA ARG A 432 39.50 -9.58 3.18
C ARG A 432 40.83 -10.20 2.73
N LYS A 433 40.88 -10.67 1.47
CA LYS A 433 42.08 -11.26 0.85
C LYS A 433 43.20 -10.22 0.71
N SER A 434 44.45 -10.69 0.67
CA SER A 434 45.63 -9.81 0.46
C SER A 434 45.79 -9.36 -0.99
N SER A 435 45.23 -10.13 -1.93
CA SER A 435 45.08 -9.78 -3.34
C SER A 435 43.63 -9.99 -3.75
N TYR A 436 43.01 -9.01 -4.40
CA TYR A 436 41.63 -9.08 -4.86
C TYR A 436 41.38 -8.08 -6.00
N MET A 437 40.27 -8.27 -6.72
CA MET A 437 39.82 -7.35 -7.76
C MET A 437 38.40 -6.88 -7.46
N LEU A 438 38.18 -5.56 -7.51
CA LEU A 438 36.86 -4.96 -7.37
C LEU A 438 36.38 -4.44 -8.72
N GLN A 439 35.15 -4.76 -9.10
CA GLN A 439 34.43 -4.13 -10.20
C GLN A 439 33.64 -2.93 -9.67
N VAL A 440 33.97 -1.74 -10.15
CA VAL A 440 33.30 -0.48 -9.86
C VAL A 440 32.27 -0.18 -10.94
N ARG A 441 31.00 -0.16 -10.56
CA ARG A 441 29.86 0.02 -11.47
C ARG A 441 28.89 1.07 -10.95
N ALA A 442 28.43 1.92 -11.85
CA ALA A 442 27.30 2.82 -11.63
C ALA A 442 25.98 2.09 -11.85
N THR A 443 25.04 2.32 -10.92
CA THR A 443 23.62 1.95 -11.09
C THR A 443 22.88 3.07 -11.81
N ALA A 444 21.67 2.78 -12.30
CA ALA A 444 20.88 3.71 -13.10
C ALA A 444 20.47 5.02 -12.36
N GLY A 445 20.74 5.12 -11.06
CA GLY A 445 20.44 6.27 -10.19
C GLY A 445 21.62 7.15 -9.79
N LEU A 446 22.76 7.11 -10.50
CA LEU A 446 23.99 7.91 -10.24
C LEU A 446 24.82 7.48 -9.02
N TYR A 447 24.47 6.37 -8.36
CA TYR A 447 25.28 5.82 -7.27
C TYR A 447 26.16 4.69 -7.75
N THR A 448 27.41 4.72 -7.30
CA THR A 448 28.44 3.73 -7.63
C THR A 448 28.61 2.75 -6.48
N LYS A 449 28.84 1.48 -6.81
CA LYS A 449 29.28 0.45 -5.86
C LYS A 449 30.44 -0.35 -6.43
N ALA A 450 31.23 -0.94 -5.54
CA ALA A 450 32.33 -1.81 -5.88
C ALA A 450 32.02 -3.22 -5.38
N VAL A 451 32.16 -4.23 -6.22
CA VAL A 451 31.91 -5.63 -5.85
C VAL A 451 33.16 -6.45 -6.17
N GLU A 452 33.60 -7.28 -5.24
CA GLU A 452 34.69 -8.22 -5.47
C GLU A 452 34.31 -9.23 -6.53
N VAL A 453 35.26 -9.49 -7.43
CA VAL A 453 35.15 -10.45 -8.52
C VAL A 453 36.44 -11.26 -8.59
N ASP A 454 36.37 -12.45 -9.18
CA ASP A 454 37.55 -13.27 -9.46
C ASP A 454 38.68 -12.45 -10.08
N MET A 455 39.86 -12.47 -9.45
CA MET A 455 41.05 -11.73 -9.85
C MET A 455 41.72 -12.33 -11.10
N ARG A 456 41.02 -12.30 -12.24
CA ARG A 456 41.46 -12.81 -13.54
C ARG A 456 41.09 -11.83 -14.66
N ALA A 457 41.93 -11.79 -15.71
CA ALA A 457 41.70 -10.88 -16.83
C ALA A 457 40.34 -11.07 -17.53
N GLY A 458 39.79 -12.29 -17.55
CA GLY A 458 38.49 -12.56 -18.17
C GLY A 458 37.29 -11.92 -17.47
N CYS A 459 37.45 -11.45 -16.24
CA CYS A 459 36.39 -10.75 -15.48
C CYS A 459 36.35 -9.24 -15.72
N LEU A 460 37.29 -8.69 -16.50
CA LEU A 460 37.25 -7.28 -16.90
C LEU A 460 36.04 -6.98 -17.80
N ASN A 461 35.62 -5.73 -17.82
CA ASN A 461 34.55 -5.25 -18.67
C ASN A 461 34.83 -3.83 -19.16
N SER A 462 34.87 -3.60 -20.47
CA SER A 462 35.14 -2.27 -21.05
C SER A 462 34.16 -1.19 -20.62
N ASN A 463 32.98 -1.55 -20.09
CA ASN A 463 31.97 -0.58 -19.64
C ASN A 463 32.14 -0.11 -18.20
N ASP A 464 33.02 -0.74 -17.41
CA ASP A 464 33.14 -0.50 -15.97
C ASP A 464 34.60 -0.10 -15.60
N CYS A 465 34.81 0.30 -14.34
CA CYS A 465 36.15 0.49 -13.76
C CYS A 465 36.52 -0.71 -12.88
N PHE A 466 37.81 -1.01 -12.74
CA PHE A 466 38.28 -2.11 -11.89
C PHE A 466 39.43 -1.67 -10.99
N ILE A 467 39.44 -2.14 -9.74
CA ILE A 467 40.52 -1.91 -8.79
C ILE A 467 41.19 -3.25 -8.51
N VAL A 468 42.44 -3.43 -8.91
CA VAL A 468 43.22 -4.64 -8.67
C VAL A 468 44.21 -4.35 -7.55
N THR A 469 43.96 -4.91 -6.37
CA THR A 469 44.83 -4.72 -5.21
C THR A 469 45.73 -5.94 -5.06
N THR A 470 47.03 -5.68 -4.90
CA THR A 470 48.04 -6.69 -4.54
C THR A 470 48.77 -6.22 -3.27
N PRO A 471 49.55 -7.09 -2.59
CA PRO A 471 50.33 -6.69 -1.42
C PRO A 471 51.33 -5.56 -1.67
N LEU A 472 51.68 -5.27 -2.92
CA LEU A 472 52.69 -4.28 -3.29
C LEU A 472 52.10 -3.03 -3.94
N LEU A 473 51.06 -3.18 -4.75
CA LEU A 473 50.54 -2.11 -5.61
C LEU A 473 49.04 -2.26 -5.86
N THR A 474 48.34 -1.13 -6.00
CA THR A 474 46.95 -1.07 -6.44
C THR A 474 46.86 -0.51 -7.85
N TYR A 475 46.18 -1.20 -8.76
CA TYR A 475 45.90 -0.72 -10.11
C TYR A 475 44.45 -0.26 -10.21
N VAL A 476 44.21 0.89 -10.84
CA VAL A 476 42.87 1.33 -11.25
C VAL A 476 42.78 1.21 -12.76
N TRP A 477 42.10 0.19 -13.25
CA TRP A 477 41.87 -0.03 -14.67
C TRP A 477 40.56 0.64 -15.11
N CYS A 478 40.65 1.50 -16.12
CA CYS A 478 39.51 2.26 -16.64
C CYS A 478 39.11 1.74 -18.03
N GLY A 479 37.96 1.07 -18.10
CA GLY A 479 37.36 0.67 -19.36
C GLY A 479 37.00 1.88 -20.24
N LYS A 480 37.01 1.71 -21.56
CA LYS A 480 36.68 2.77 -22.54
C LYS A 480 35.25 3.30 -22.39
N GLY A 481 34.32 2.45 -21.98
CA GLY A 481 32.92 2.75 -21.73
C GLY A 481 32.60 3.19 -20.28
N SER A 482 33.58 3.19 -19.38
CA SER A 482 33.39 3.63 -17.99
C SER A 482 33.02 5.11 -17.91
N THR A 483 32.09 5.42 -16.99
CA THR A 483 31.57 6.75 -16.70
C THR A 483 32.53 7.59 -15.84
N GLY A 484 32.28 8.89 -15.73
CA GLY A 484 33.06 9.78 -14.85
C GLY A 484 32.93 9.38 -13.38
N ASP A 485 31.71 9.08 -12.94
CA ASP A 485 31.39 8.71 -11.56
C ASP A 485 32.10 7.41 -11.15
N GLU A 486 32.11 6.39 -12.03
CA GLU A 486 32.85 5.13 -11.78
C GLU A 486 34.36 5.37 -11.61
N ARG A 487 34.95 6.26 -12.42
CA ARG A 487 36.38 6.60 -12.34
C ARG A 487 36.70 7.36 -11.06
N GLU A 488 35.84 8.28 -10.66
CA GLU A 488 36.00 9.05 -9.42
C GLU A 488 35.88 8.14 -8.19
N MET A 489 34.89 7.25 -8.17
CA MET A 489 34.74 6.24 -7.11
C MET A 489 35.97 5.33 -7.06
N ALA A 490 36.41 4.78 -8.20
CA ALA A 490 37.55 3.86 -8.25
C ALA A 490 38.84 4.51 -7.72
N LYS A 491 39.09 5.76 -8.11
CA LYS A 491 40.22 6.55 -7.61
C LYS A 491 40.13 6.82 -6.11
N THR A 492 38.93 7.12 -5.61
CA THR A 492 38.74 7.41 -4.19
C THR A 492 38.96 6.16 -3.34
N LEU A 493 38.40 5.02 -3.77
CA LEU A 493 38.60 3.74 -3.10
C LEU A 493 40.06 3.26 -3.16
N SER A 494 40.78 3.47 -4.27
CA SER A 494 42.18 3.02 -4.39
C SER A 494 43.13 3.83 -3.51
N SER A 495 42.86 5.13 -3.33
CA SER A 495 43.69 6.04 -2.51
C SER A 495 43.80 5.60 -1.04
N LYS A 496 42.75 4.95 -0.51
CA LYS A 496 42.72 4.37 0.83
C LYS A 496 43.50 3.05 0.96
N ARG A 497 43.93 2.45 -0.17
CA ARG A 497 44.46 1.08 -0.25
C ARG A 497 45.96 1.00 -0.62
N GLY A 498 46.62 2.15 -0.81
CA GLY A 498 48.08 2.25 -1.01
C GLY A 498 48.49 2.98 -2.28
N GLU A 499 49.72 2.74 -2.74
CA GLU A 499 50.22 3.32 -3.99
C GLU A 499 49.36 2.85 -5.17
N THR A 500 48.86 3.82 -5.95
CA THR A 500 47.89 3.60 -7.01
C THR A 500 48.49 3.90 -8.38
N VAL A 501 48.33 2.97 -9.33
CA VAL A 501 48.65 3.18 -10.76
C VAL A 501 47.37 3.15 -11.59
N ILE A 502 47.10 4.23 -12.31
CA ILE A 502 45.95 4.31 -13.23
C ILE A 502 46.34 3.68 -14.57
N VAL A 503 45.51 2.78 -15.06
CA VAL A 503 45.69 2.04 -16.31
C VAL A 503 44.46 2.28 -17.19
N SER A 504 44.66 2.77 -18.41
CA SER A 504 43.57 2.93 -19.37
C SER A 504 43.49 1.70 -20.28
N GLU A 505 42.26 1.27 -20.61
CA GLU A 505 42.06 0.14 -21.51
C GLU A 505 42.81 0.33 -22.85
N GLY A 506 43.58 -0.69 -23.22
CA GLY A 506 44.46 -0.69 -24.40
C GLY A 506 45.88 -0.16 -24.15
N HIS A 507 46.18 0.34 -22.95
CA HIS A 507 47.50 0.83 -22.54
C HIS A 507 48.07 0.05 -21.34
N GLU A 508 47.63 -1.20 -21.16
CA GLU A 508 48.05 -2.05 -20.07
C GLU A 508 49.49 -2.56 -20.25
N LYS A 509 50.32 -2.44 -19.20
CA LYS A 509 51.69 -2.98 -19.17
C LYS A 509 51.69 -4.46 -18.79
N GLU A 510 52.79 -5.16 -19.06
CA GLU A 510 52.92 -6.59 -18.70
C GLU A 510 52.69 -6.87 -17.21
N ASP A 511 53.15 -5.99 -16.32
CA ASP A 511 53.05 -6.23 -14.87
C ASP A 511 51.59 -6.22 -14.38
N PHE A 512 50.72 -5.45 -15.04
CA PHE A 512 49.28 -5.50 -14.79
C PHE A 512 48.69 -6.86 -15.18
N TRP A 513 49.04 -7.38 -16.37
CA TRP A 513 48.57 -8.69 -16.81
C TRP A 513 49.12 -9.83 -15.95
N LYS A 514 50.38 -9.72 -15.50
CA LYS A 514 50.97 -10.68 -14.55
C LYS A 514 50.21 -10.70 -13.22
N ALA A 515 49.79 -9.53 -12.72
CA ALA A 515 48.99 -9.44 -11.50
C ALA A 515 47.63 -10.15 -11.62
N LEU A 516 47.05 -10.22 -12.82
CA LEU A 516 45.78 -10.92 -13.12
C LEU A 516 45.95 -12.37 -13.56
N GLY A 517 47.15 -12.95 -13.43
CA GLY A 517 47.44 -14.33 -13.84
C GLY A 517 47.60 -14.53 -15.36
N GLY A 518 47.68 -13.45 -16.13
CA GLY A 518 47.84 -13.48 -17.59
C GLY A 518 46.80 -12.64 -18.32
N LYS A 519 46.90 -12.62 -19.65
CA LYS A 519 45.94 -11.93 -20.52
C LYS A 519 44.88 -12.91 -21.02
N GLU A 520 43.62 -12.54 -20.88
CA GLU A 520 42.46 -13.31 -21.35
C GLU A 520 41.53 -12.42 -22.17
N ALA A 521 40.57 -13.04 -22.86
CA ALA A 521 39.47 -12.30 -23.51
C ALA A 521 38.44 -11.89 -22.45
N TYR A 522 37.89 -10.68 -22.59
CA TYR A 522 36.95 -10.09 -21.64
C TYR A 522 35.82 -9.33 -22.36
N ALA A 523 34.77 -8.99 -21.61
CA ALA A 523 33.57 -8.37 -22.17
C ALA A 523 33.84 -6.92 -22.64
N SER A 524 33.59 -6.63 -23.91
CA SER A 524 33.85 -5.31 -24.51
C SER A 524 32.71 -4.76 -25.36
N SER A 525 31.57 -5.46 -25.41
CA SER A 525 30.37 -4.99 -26.09
C SER A 525 29.81 -3.74 -25.41
N ALA A 526 29.42 -2.74 -26.20
CA ALA A 526 28.79 -1.54 -25.69
C ALA A 526 27.52 -1.90 -24.89
N ARG A 527 27.41 -1.38 -23.67
CA ARG A 527 26.23 -1.57 -22.82
C ARG A 527 25.00 -1.04 -23.55
N LEU A 528 24.01 -1.91 -23.78
CA LEU A 528 22.67 -1.44 -24.11
C LEU A 528 22.17 -0.67 -22.88
N ARG A 529 21.89 0.63 -23.05
CA ARG A 529 21.13 1.35 -22.03
C ARG A 529 19.75 0.70 -22.03
N GLU A 530 19.49 -0.14 -21.05
CA GLU A 530 18.13 -0.59 -20.79
C GLU A 530 17.32 0.66 -20.45
N GLU A 531 16.36 0.99 -21.31
CA GLU A 531 15.33 1.96 -20.94
C GLU A 531 14.58 1.33 -19.76
N ILE A 532 14.77 1.90 -18.57
CA ILE A 532 14.04 1.49 -17.38
C ILE A 532 12.56 1.70 -17.70
N PRO A 533 11.75 0.63 -17.77
CA PRO A 533 10.33 0.79 -18.02
C PRO A 533 9.75 1.62 -16.87
N THR A 534 9.02 2.67 -17.20
CA THR A 534 8.33 3.47 -16.17
C THR A 534 7.13 2.69 -15.68
N HIS A 535 7.30 2.00 -14.55
CA HIS A 535 6.20 1.36 -13.84
C HIS A 535 5.50 2.41 -12.96
N LEU A 536 4.17 2.45 -13.05
CA LEU A 536 3.38 3.31 -12.17
C LEU A 536 3.24 2.63 -10.80
N PRO A 537 3.27 3.41 -9.70
CA PRO A 537 3.04 2.89 -8.36
C PRO A 537 1.61 2.35 -8.25
N ARG A 538 1.44 1.24 -7.52
CA ARG A 538 0.16 0.55 -7.32
C ARG A 538 -0.04 0.28 -5.84
N LEU A 539 -1.18 0.70 -5.29
CA LEU A 539 -1.54 0.45 -3.90
C LEU A 539 -2.43 -0.79 -3.81
N PHE A 540 -2.18 -1.65 -2.83
CA PHE A 540 -2.96 -2.83 -2.55
C PHE A 540 -3.33 -2.88 -1.08
N HIS A 541 -4.53 -3.35 -0.82
CA HIS A 541 -4.90 -3.84 0.49
C HIS A 541 -4.66 -5.34 0.58
N CYS A 542 -4.01 -5.80 1.63
CA CYS A 542 -3.75 -7.22 1.81
C CYS A 542 -4.44 -7.76 3.05
N SER A 543 -5.10 -8.91 2.93
CA SER A 543 -5.71 -9.60 4.09
C SER A 543 -5.48 -11.11 4.02
N ASN A 544 -5.35 -11.70 5.21
CA ASN A 544 -5.29 -13.14 5.42
C ASN A 544 -6.48 -13.67 6.26
N ALA A 545 -7.48 -12.83 6.56
CA ALA A 545 -8.60 -13.15 7.46
C ALA A 545 -9.40 -14.41 7.04
N THR A 546 -9.32 -14.77 5.76
CA THR A 546 -9.94 -15.98 5.20
C THR A 546 -8.97 -17.17 5.13
N GLY A 547 -7.82 -17.16 5.80
CA GLY A 547 -6.81 -18.21 5.76
C GLY A 547 -6.11 -18.41 4.39
N VAL A 548 -6.43 -17.58 3.39
CA VAL A 548 -5.76 -17.50 2.09
C VAL A 548 -5.34 -16.04 1.89
N PHE A 549 -4.10 -15.84 1.44
CA PHE A 549 -3.58 -14.50 1.14
C PHE A 549 -4.35 -13.88 -0.03
N LYS A 550 -4.84 -12.65 0.15
CA LYS A 550 -5.50 -11.87 -0.90
C LYS A 550 -4.93 -10.45 -0.93
N ALA A 551 -4.48 -10.03 -2.11
CA ALA A 551 -4.10 -8.65 -2.41
C ALA A 551 -5.12 -8.01 -3.33
N GLU A 552 -5.67 -6.86 -2.93
CA GLU A 552 -6.68 -6.12 -3.68
C GLU A 552 -6.17 -4.74 -4.07
N GLU A 553 -6.07 -4.47 -5.37
CA GLU A 553 -5.63 -3.17 -5.85
C GLU A 553 -6.63 -2.05 -5.52
N VAL A 554 -6.08 -0.92 -5.09
CA VAL A 554 -6.74 0.37 -4.84
C VAL A 554 -6.35 1.32 -5.97
N ILE A 555 -7.31 1.64 -6.84
CA ILE A 555 -7.08 2.44 -8.05
C ILE A 555 -7.21 3.93 -7.72
N ASN A 556 -6.34 4.76 -8.28
CA ASN A 556 -6.32 6.22 -8.06
C ASN A 556 -6.20 6.59 -6.57
N PHE A 557 -5.31 5.90 -5.86
CA PHE A 557 -5.15 6.04 -4.42
C PHE A 557 -4.71 7.44 -3.98
N SER A 558 -4.97 7.74 -2.72
CA SER A 558 -4.67 8.96 -1.98
C SER A 558 -4.43 8.60 -0.51
N GLN A 559 -3.94 9.55 0.30
CA GLN A 559 -3.64 9.28 1.71
C GLN A 559 -4.86 8.74 2.49
N ALA A 560 -6.07 9.20 2.14
CA ALA A 560 -7.32 8.73 2.73
C ALA A 560 -7.61 7.22 2.52
N ASP A 561 -6.93 6.59 1.56
CA ASP A 561 -7.07 5.16 1.28
C ASP A 561 -6.16 4.28 2.17
N LEU A 562 -5.27 4.88 2.98
CA LEU A 562 -4.48 4.19 3.99
C LEU A 562 -5.32 4.02 5.27
N LEU A 563 -5.90 2.83 5.42
CA LEU A 563 -6.83 2.53 6.50
C LEU A 563 -6.08 2.14 7.77
N GLU A 564 -6.31 2.88 8.86
CA GLU A 564 -5.60 2.70 10.15
C GLU A 564 -5.71 1.28 10.72
N ASP A 565 -6.74 0.52 10.36
CA ASP A 565 -6.99 -0.84 10.82
C ASP A 565 -6.47 -1.94 9.88
N ASP A 566 -5.81 -1.59 8.78
CA ASP A 566 -5.34 -2.54 7.77
C ASP A 566 -3.81 -2.44 7.52
N LEU A 567 -3.31 -3.45 6.81
CA LEU A 567 -2.00 -3.46 6.16
C LEU A 567 -2.12 -3.13 4.68
N MET A 568 -1.36 -2.15 4.22
CA MET A 568 -1.36 -1.70 2.83
C MET A 568 -0.01 -1.96 2.19
N LEU A 569 0.00 -2.45 0.94
CA LEU A 569 1.21 -2.62 0.13
C LEU A 569 1.22 -1.58 -0.98
N LEU A 570 2.24 -0.72 -1.01
CA LEU A 570 2.50 0.17 -2.13
C LEU A 570 3.66 -0.40 -2.95
N ASP A 571 3.35 -0.87 -4.15
CA ASP A 571 4.30 -1.48 -5.07
C ASP A 571 4.77 -0.46 -6.12
N THR A 572 6.06 -0.13 -6.06
CA THR A 572 6.70 0.82 -6.98
C THR A 572 7.69 0.14 -7.91
N TRP A 573 7.49 -1.17 -8.15
CA TRP A 573 8.33 -2.07 -8.94
C TRP A 573 9.67 -2.43 -8.28
N ASP A 574 10.57 -1.46 -8.12
CA ASP A 574 11.90 -1.69 -7.52
C ASP A 574 11.85 -1.87 -6.00
N THR A 575 10.83 -1.27 -5.37
CA THR A 575 10.60 -1.29 -3.92
C THR A 575 9.15 -1.65 -3.64
N ILE A 576 8.91 -2.44 -2.59
CA ILE A 576 7.58 -2.61 -2.00
C ILE A 576 7.57 -1.96 -0.62
N PHE A 577 6.63 -1.05 -0.41
CA PHE A 577 6.36 -0.48 0.90
C PHE A 577 5.22 -1.24 1.56
N ILE A 578 5.43 -1.67 2.80
CA ILE A 578 4.42 -2.18 3.70
C ILE A 578 4.05 -1.04 4.65
N TRP A 579 2.87 -0.49 4.52
CA TRP A 579 2.34 0.50 5.45
C TRP A 579 1.44 -0.19 6.48
N ILE A 580 1.76 0.02 7.76
CA ILE A 580 1.11 -0.62 8.91
C ILE A 580 0.25 0.41 9.63
N GLY A 581 -1.07 0.25 9.55
CA GLY A 581 -2.01 1.07 10.29
C GLY A 581 -1.90 0.85 11.80
N GLN A 582 -2.08 1.91 12.58
CA GLN A 582 -1.92 1.90 14.05
C GLN A 582 -2.90 0.96 14.76
N LYS A 583 -4.08 0.73 14.18
CA LYS A 583 -5.18 -0.12 14.67
C LYS A 583 -5.19 -1.50 14.03
N SER A 584 -4.22 -1.82 13.16
CA SER A 584 -4.17 -3.10 12.45
C SER A 584 -3.96 -4.30 13.39
N ASN A 585 -4.43 -5.47 12.97
CA ASN A 585 -4.34 -6.69 13.77
C ASN A 585 -2.87 -7.12 13.95
N LYS A 586 -2.45 -7.40 15.20
CA LYS A 586 -1.09 -7.87 15.51
C LYS A 586 -0.69 -9.16 14.78
N GLU A 587 -1.64 -10.05 14.49
CA GLU A 587 -1.36 -11.26 13.71
C GLU A 587 -1.04 -10.93 12.25
N GLU A 588 -1.76 -9.97 11.66
CA GLU A 588 -1.48 -9.47 10.31
C GLU A 588 -0.12 -8.75 10.28
N GLN A 589 0.17 -7.89 11.27
CA GLN A 589 1.46 -7.21 11.38
C GLN A 589 2.65 -8.19 11.41
N ARG A 590 2.53 -9.30 12.17
CA ARG A 590 3.56 -10.35 12.21
C ARG A 590 3.68 -11.12 10.89
N ALA A 591 2.59 -11.24 10.14
CA ALA A 591 2.55 -11.92 8.85
C ALA A 591 2.95 -11.02 7.67
N ALA A 592 3.15 -9.71 7.88
CA ALA A 592 3.32 -8.71 6.82
C ALA A 592 4.45 -9.03 5.83
N ASP A 593 5.60 -9.50 6.32
CA ASP A 593 6.72 -9.94 5.46
C ASP A 593 6.34 -11.13 4.59
N SER A 594 5.81 -12.18 5.22
CA SER A 594 5.40 -13.41 4.53
C SER A 594 4.32 -13.11 3.48
N MET A 595 3.38 -12.22 3.80
CA MET A 595 2.34 -11.74 2.89
C MET A 595 2.94 -11.00 1.69
N THR A 596 3.95 -10.16 1.92
CA THR A 596 4.63 -9.42 0.85
C THR A 596 5.48 -10.32 -0.05
N ILE A 597 6.14 -11.31 0.53
CA ILE A 597 6.88 -12.33 -0.24
C ILE A 597 5.92 -13.19 -1.07
N GLU A 598 4.76 -13.54 -0.52
CA GLU A 598 3.72 -14.26 -1.28
C GLU A 598 3.12 -13.41 -2.41
N TYR A 599 2.93 -12.10 -2.18
CA TYR A 599 2.58 -11.13 -3.22
C TYR A 599 3.63 -11.14 -4.36
N LEU A 600 4.91 -11.01 -4.04
CA LEU A 600 6.00 -11.06 -5.03
C LEU A 600 6.05 -12.40 -5.78
N ARG A 601 5.86 -13.52 -5.08
CA ARG A 601 5.85 -14.87 -5.67
C ARG A 601 4.71 -15.08 -6.65
N THR A 602 3.59 -14.42 -6.41
CA THR A 602 2.39 -14.48 -7.26
C THR A 602 2.35 -13.39 -8.33
N ASP A 603 3.34 -12.48 -8.37
CA ASP A 603 3.47 -11.44 -9.37
C ASP A 603 3.63 -12.06 -10.78
N PRO A 604 2.69 -11.82 -11.71
CA PRO A 604 2.75 -12.37 -13.06
C PRO A 604 4.03 -12.02 -13.81
N ALA A 605 4.68 -10.89 -13.49
CA ALA A 605 5.91 -10.45 -14.13
C ALA A 605 7.15 -11.25 -13.69
N GLY A 606 7.01 -12.18 -12.74
CA GLY A 606 8.10 -13.04 -12.27
C GLY A 606 9.15 -12.28 -11.46
N ARG A 607 8.72 -11.30 -10.66
CA ARG A 607 9.63 -10.52 -9.81
C ARG A 607 10.28 -11.40 -8.75
N GLY A 608 11.56 -11.12 -8.49
CA GLY A 608 12.34 -11.86 -7.51
C GLY A 608 11.93 -11.52 -6.08
N LYS A 609 11.99 -12.53 -5.19
CA LYS A 609 11.85 -12.38 -3.72
C LYS A 609 12.88 -11.42 -3.10
N ASP A 610 13.88 -11.04 -3.88
CA ASP A 610 15.00 -10.19 -3.47
C ASP A 610 14.68 -8.69 -3.65
N THR A 611 13.50 -8.36 -4.17
CA THR A 611 12.99 -6.98 -4.22
C THR A 611 13.06 -6.34 -2.83
N THR A 612 13.49 -5.07 -2.78
CA THR A 612 13.63 -4.30 -1.54
C THR A 612 12.25 -4.13 -0.88
N ILE A 613 12.17 -4.38 0.44
CA ILE A 613 10.94 -4.24 1.21
C ILE A 613 11.15 -3.18 2.29
N ILE A 614 10.26 -2.20 2.36
CA ILE A 614 10.30 -1.10 3.33
C ILE A 614 9.05 -1.16 4.20
N LYS A 615 9.19 -1.42 5.51
CA LYS A 615 8.09 -1.35 6.48
C LYS A 615 8.01 0.03 7.09
N ILE A 616 6.80 0.58 7.08
CA ILE A 616 6.46 1.89 7.59
C ILE A 616 5.29 1.74 8.53
N LYS A 617 5.35 2.42 9.67
CA LYS A 617 4.23 2.53 10.62
C LYS A 617 3.54 3.87 10.43
N GLN A 618 2.22 3.88 10.60
CA GLN A 618 1.39 5.08 10.54
C GLN A 618 1.99 6.21 11.41
N GLY A 619 2.11 7.41 10.84
CA GLY A 619 2.67 8.59 11.50
C GLY A 619 4.20 8.73 11.42
N PHE A 620 4.90 7.72 10.89
CA PHE A 620 6.36 7.74 10.70
C PHE A 620 6.73 7.54 9.22
N GLU A 621 5.89 8.01 8.30
CA GLU A 621 6.09 7.87 6.86
C GLU A 621 7.23 8.73 6.34
N PRO A 622 8.23 8.15 5.65
CA PRO A 622 9.32 8.92 5.05
C PRO A 622 8.87 9.63 3.75
N PRO A 623 9.55 10.72 3.34
CA PRO A 623 9.19 11.49 2.14
C PRO A 623 9.24 10.69 0.83
N ASN A 624 10.06 9.65 0.75
CA ASN A 624 10.10 8.73 -0.40
C ASN A 624 8.88 7.79 -0.49
N PHE A 625 8.03 7.76 0.53
CA PHE A 625 6.73 7.10 0.52
C PHE A 625 5.60 8.11 0.33
N THR A 626 5.54 9.18 1.13
CA THR A 626 4.44 10.16 1.10
C THR A 626 4.31 10.85 -0.25
N GLY A 627 5.43 11.00 -0.98
CA GLY A 627 5.45 11.57 -2.32
C GLY A 627 4.66 10.84 -3.40
N PHE A 628 4.24 9.59 -3.15
CA PHE A 628 3.36 8.85 -4.07
C PHE A 628 1.88 9.24 -3.95
N PHE A 629 1.48 9.92 -2.87
CA PHE A 629 0.08 10.21 -2.55
C PHE A 629 -0.36 11.64 -2.92
N GLY A 630 0.48 12.39 -3.63
CA GLY A 630 0.22 13.78 -4.01
C GLY A 630 0.36 14.72 -2.81
N ILE A 631 -0.74 15.41 -2.44
CA ILE A 631 -0.75 16.29 -1.27
C ILE A 631 -0.92 15.43 -0.01
N TRP A 632 0.13 15.40 0.81
CA TRP A 632 0.14 14.70 2.08
C TRP A 632 -0.23 15.65 3.23
N ASP A 633 -1.20 15.25 4.04
CA ASP A 633 -1.66 15.93 5.24
C ASP A 633 -1.09 15.22 6.48
N ASN A 634 -0.09 15.82 7.13
CA ASN A 634 0.54 15.27 8.33
C ASN A 634 -0.42 15.24 9.54
N ASP A 635 -1.52 15.99 9.48
CA ASP A 635 -2.51 16.06 10.55
C ASP A 635 -3.71 15.13 10.31
N LEU A 636 -3.73 14.37 9.21
CA LEU A 636 -4.86 13.50 8.85
C LEU A 636 -5.21 12.49 9.96
N TRP A 637 -4.19 11.89 10.57
CA TRP A 637 -4.32 10.90 11.65
C TRP A 637 -3.80 11.39 12.98
N ASN A 638 -3.52 12.69 13.13
CA ASN A 638 -3.31 13.20 14.46
C ASN A 638 -4.60 12.87 15.23
N ASP A 639 -4.49 12.01 16.25
CA ASP A 639 -5.57 11.52 17.13
C ASP A 639 -6.36 12.67 17.80
N ASN A 640 -5.95 13.92 17.53
CA ASN A 640 -6.74 15.14 17.63
C ASN A 640 -7.70 15.31 16.43
N MET A 641 -8.41 14.26 16.01
CA MET A 641 -9.81 14.52 15.66
C MET A 641 -10.61 14.28 16.93
N THR A 642 -10.47 15.24 17.83
CA THR A 642 -11.36 15.34 18.97
C THR A 642 -12.78 15.55 18.46
N TYR A 643 -13.75 15.30 19.34
CA TYR A 643 -15.15 15.66 19.13
C TYR A 643 -15.33 17.07 18.55
N ALA A 644 -14.46 18.01 18.95
CA ALA A 644 -14.46 19.38 18.45
C ALA A 644 -14.03 19.47 16.99
N ASP A 645 -13.05 18.70 16.52
CA ASP A 645 -12.54 18.76 15.14
C ASP A 645 -13.51 18.15 14.11
N ILE A 646 -14.25 17.10 14.52
CA ILE A 646 -15.37 16.56 13.72
C ILE A 646 -16.49 17.60 13.67
N CYS A 647 -16.88 18.20 14.80
CA CYS A 647 -17.91 19.25 14.83
C CYS A 647 -17.47 20.51 14.06
N GLU A 648 -16.20 20.91 14.14
CA GLU A 648 -15.63 22.07 13.46
C GLU A 648 -15.59 21.85 11.95
N ARG A 649 -15.15 20.68 11.48
CA ARG A 649 -15.24 20.32 10.04
C ARG A 649 -16.69 20.18 9.56
N LEU A 650 -17.61 19.74 10.43
CA LEU A 650 -19.05 19.71 10.14
C LEU A 650 -19.65 21.12 10.08
N GLU A 651 -19.20 22.04 10.93
CA GLU A 651 -19.60 23.46 10.92
C GLU A 651 -18.98 24.21 9.73
N GLU A 652 -17.73 23.91 9.36
CA GLU A 652 -17.06 24.42 8.15
C GLU A 652 -17.76 23.93 6.88
N ALA A 653 -18.12 22.64 6.81
CA ALA A 653 -18.85 22.06 5.68
C ALA A 653 -20.35 22.42 5.68
N CYS A 654 -20.93 22.76 6.84
CA CYS A 654 -22.34 23.10 7.02
C CYS A 654 -22.54 24.21 8.08
N PRO A 655 -22.29 25.49 7.76
CA PRO A 655 -22.52 26.57 8.71
C PRO A 655 -23.97 26.56 9.25
N GLY A 656 -24.13 26.44 10.58
CA GLY A 656 -25.44 26.43 11.28
C GLY A 656 -26.16 25.07 11.45
N ALA A 657 -25.45 23.94 11.45
CA ALA A 657 -26.02 22.62 11.78
C ALA A 657 -26.15 22.39 13.30
N THR A 658 -27.10 21.54 13.73
CA THR A 658 -27.28 21.17 15.15
C THR A 658 -26.75 19.76 15.37
N VAL A 659 -25.69 19.60 16.17
CA VAL A 659 -25.06 18.30 16.41
C VAL A 659 -25.48 17.77 17.78
N LEU A 660 -26.24 16.67 17.80
CA LEU A 660 -26.65 15.98 19.04
C LEU A 660 -25.86 14.68 19.16
N VAL A 661 -24.65 14.84 19.68
CA VAL A 661 -23.73 13.75 19.98
C VAL A 661 -23.38 13.86 21.47
N THR A 662 -22.92 12.78 22.09
CA THR A 662 -22.63 12.74 23.53
C THR A 662 -21.69 13.89 23.94
N SER A 663 -22.23 14.91 24.60
CA SER A 663 -21.44 15.94 25.25
C SER A 663 -20.79 15.34 26.49
N SER A 664 -19.51 14.97 26.41
CA SER A 664 -18.66 14.83 27.61
C SER A 664 -18.32 16.22 28.16
N SER A 665 -19.34 16.99 28.49
CA SER A 665 -19.22 18.31 29.12
C SER A 665 -20.39 18.54 30.07
N SER A 666 -20.44 17.74 31.13
CA SER A 666 -20.94 18.20 32.41
C SER A 666 -19.77 18.18 33.39
N SER A 667 -19.38 19.38 33.82
CA SER A 667 -18.40 19.67 34.86
C SER A 667 -18.44 18.67 36.02
N GLY A 668 -17.34 17.93 36.21
CA GLY A 668 -17.01 17.27 37.48
C GLY A 668 -17.00 15.75 37.49
N THR A 669 -16.23 15.10 36.63
CA THR A 669 -15.28 13.99 36.92
C THR A 669 -14.70 13.51 35.59
N SER A 670 -13.43 13.09 35.61
CA SER A 670 -12.51 12.99 34.47
C SER A 670 -13.00 12.18 33.26
N GLY A 671 -12.65 12.65 32.05
CA GLY A 671 -12.83 11.96 30.77
C GLY A 671 -12.14 10.60 30.74
N ARG A 672 -12.89 9.54 31.04
CA ARG A 672 -12.46 8.14 30.90
C ARG A 672 -13.08 7.54 29.64
N ARG A 673 -12.26 6.82 28.87
CA ARG A 673 -12.67 6.09 27.66
C ARG A 673 -13.65 4.98 28.02
N THR A 674 -14.67 4.75 27.20
CA THR A 674 -15.67 3.70 27.44
C THR A 674 -15.53 2.55 26.45
N TYR A 675 -15.93 1.34 26.86
CA TYR A 675 -15.73 0.09 26.14
C TYR A 675 -17.02 -0.74 26.11
N PRO A 676 -17.27 -1.50 25.01
CA PRO A 676 -18.39 -2.43 24.95
C PRO A 676 -18.33 -3.47 26.07
N LEU A 677 -19.50 -3.87 26.57
CA LEU A 677 -19.62 -4.89 27.61
C LEU A 677 -18.92 -6.21 27.25
N ALA A 678 -18.90 -6.57 25.96
CA ALA A 678 -18.19 -7.77 25.48
C ALA A 678 -16.68 -7.69 25.71
N THR A 679 -16.07 -6.53 25.43
CA THR A 679 -14.64 -6.26 25.66
C THR A 679 -14.32 -6.30 27.15
N LEU A 680 -15.17 -5.71 27.98
CA LEU A 680 -14.96 -5.67 29.44
C LEU A 680 -15.22 -7.02 30.14
N ARG A 681 -15.90 -7.97 29.47
CA ARG A 681 -16.08 -9.34 29.96
C ARG A 681 -14.89 -10.26 29.73
N GLU A 682 -13.86 -9.78 29.03
CA GLU A 682 -12.63 -10.55 28.85
C GLU A 682 -12.01 -10.88 30.21
N LYS A 683 -11.69 -12.17 30.40
CA LYS A 683 -11.20 -12.72 31.66
C LYS A 683 -9.67 -12.62 31.76
N ASP A 684 -9.00 -12.56 30.62
CA ASP A 684 -7.56 -12.42 30.51
C ASP A 684 -7.14 -10.93 30.59
N PRO A 685 -6.45 -10.49 31.66
CA PRO A 685 -6.04 -9.09 31.83
C PRO A 685 -5.14 -8.57 30.72
N GLU A 686 -4.36 -9.43 30.05
CA GLU A 686 -3.46 -9.04 28.95
C GLU A 686 -4.21 -8.75 27.63
N LYS A 687 -5.48 -9.14 27.55
CA LYS A 687 -6.36 -8.90 26.39
C LYS A 687 -7.34 -7.74 26.58
N LEU A 688 -7.37 -7.16 27.79
CA LEU A 688 -8.11 -5.92 28.02
C LEU A 688 -7.35 -4.74 27.40
N PRO A 689 -8.07 -3.67 26.99
CA PRO A 689 -7.42 -2.44 26.56
C PRO A 689 -6.44 -1.93 27.63
N PRO A 690 -5.26 -1.38 27.25
CA PRO A 690 -4.17 -1.05 28.18
C PRO A 690 -4.56 -0.15 29.36
N GLU A 691 -5.58 0.69 29.17
CA GLU A 691 -6.10 1.62 30.17
C GLU A 691 -7.21 1.05 31.08
N VAL A 692 -7.73 -0.15 30.79
CA VAL A 692 -8.83 -0.76 31.55
C VAL A 692 -8.28 -1.45 32.79
N ASP A 693 -8.67 -0.95 33.95
CA ASP A 693 -8.38 -1.60 35.23
C ASP A 693 -9.20 -2.90 35.36
N PRO A 694 -8.55 -4.09 35.47
CA PRO A 694 -9.25 -5.37 35.60
C PRO A 694 -10.15 -5.48 36.83
N VAL A 695 -9.94 -4.66 37.87
CA VAL A 695 -10.72 -4.65 39.12
C VAL A 695 -11.90 -3.67 39.06
N HIS A 696 -11.81 -2.69 38.17
CA HIS A 696 -12.77 -1.59 38.00
C HIS A 696 -13.34 -1.51 36.59
N LYS A 697 -13.61 -2.66 35.97
CA LYS A 697 -14.12 -2.74 34.58
C LYS A 697 -15.44 -1.97 34.38
N GLU A 698 -16.26 -1.84 35.42
CA GLU A 698 -17.50 -1.07 35.38
C GLU A 698 -17.29 0.45 35.17
N ASP A 699 -16.11 0.97 35.53
CA ASP A 699 -15.78 2.39 35.35
C ASP A 699 -15.65 2.77 33.88
N PHE A 700 -15.50 1.76 33.01
CA PHE A 700 -15.30 1.92 31.58
C PHE A 700 -16.56 1.60 30.76
N LEU A 701 -17.72 1.39 31.38
CA LEU A 701 -18.99 1.31 30.64
C LEU A 701 -19.48 2.72 30.25
N SER A 702 -20.23 2.84 29.16
CA SER A 702 -21.04 4.06 28.96
C SER A 702 -22.13 4.15 30.03
N ASP A 703 -22.65 5.34 30.34
CA ASP A 703 -23.73 5.49 31.32
C ASP A 703 -24.99 4.71 30.93
N GLY A 704 -25.26 4.61 29.63
CA GLY A 704 -26.33 3.77 29.08
C GLY A 704 -26.09 2.28 29.33
N ASP A 705 -24.90 1.78 29.00
CA ASP A 705 -24.56 0.37 29.22
C ASP A 705 -24.50 0.06 30.73
N PHE A 706 -24.02 0.99 31.55
CA PHE A 706 -23.98 0.86 33.01
C PHE A 706 -25.38 0.67 33.58
N LYS A 707 -26.34 1.51 33.17
CA LYS A 707 -27.74 1.41 33.57
C LYS A 707 -28.39 0.12 33.06
N THR A 708 -28.13 -0.29 31.82
CA THR A 708 -28.65 -1.54 31.26
C THR A 708 -28.08 -2.78 31.96
N VAL A 709 -26.80 -2.75 32.34
CA VAL A 709 -26.08 -3.88 32.97
C VAL A 709 -26.42 -4.01 34.46
N PHE A 710 -26.51 -2.90 35.19
CA PHE A 710 -26.70 -2.90 36.64
C PHE A 710 -28.11 -2.55 37.08
N GLY A 711 -28.96 -2.03 36.19
CA GLY A 711 -30.34 -1.61 36.47
C GLY A 711 -30.45 -0.35 37.33
N VAL A 712 -29.33 0.33 37.60
CA VAL A 712 -29.21 1.54 38.42
C VAL A 712 -28.21 2.50 37.77
N ASP A 713 -28.34 3.79 38.04
CA ASP A 713 -27.41 4.80 37.55
C ASP A 713 -26.09 4.81 38.36
N ARG A 714 -25.00 5.36 37.82
CA ARG A 714 -23.68 5.36 38.46
C ARG A 714 -23.69 5.94 39.88
N ASN A 715 -24.35 7.08 40.07
CA ASN A 715 -24.48 7.73 41.37
C ASN A 715 -25.19 6.83 42.41
N GLU A 716 -26.19 6.07 41.96
CA GLU A 716 -26.91 5.13 42.82
C GLU A 716 -26.07 3.87 43.09
N PHE A 717 -25.32 3.39 42.09
CA PHE A 717 -24.36 2.30 42.25
C PHE A 717 -23.22 2.66 43.20
N GLU A 718 -22.79 3.91 43.26
CA GLU A 718 -21.79 4.36 44.22
C GLU A 718 -22.32 4.34 45.66
N SER A 719 -23.61 4.62 45.85
CA SER A 719 -24.28 4.71 47.15
C SER A 719 -24.61 3.35 47.79
N ILE A 720 -24.60 2.24 47.02
CA ILE A 720 -24.91 0.91 47.56
C ILE A 720 -23.69 0.25 48.25
N PRO A 721 -23.89 -0.65 49.23
CA PRO A 721 -22.79 -1.31 49.93
C PRO A 721 -21.87 -2.15 49.00
N GLN A 722 -20.56 -2.22 49.31
CA GLN A 722 -19.55 -2.90 48.49
C GLN A 722 -19.88 -4.35 48.15
N TRP A 723 -20.46 -5.11 49.10
CA TRP A 723 -20.87 -6.50 48.86
C TRP A 723 -21.97 -6.61 47.79
N LYS A 724 -22.85 -5.60 47.70
CA LYS A 724 -23.92 -5.52 46.70
C LYS A 724 -23.36 -5.12 45.33
N LYS A 725 -22.39 -4.19 45.28
CA LYS A 725 -21.63 -3.86 44.07
C LYS A 725 -20.94 -5.10 43.49
N ASN A 726 -20.21 -5.85 44.32
CA ASN A 726 -19.50 -7.06 43.89
C ASN A 726 -20.46 -8.14 43.35
N ASN A 727 -21.63 -8.32 43.95
CA ASN A 727 -22.63 -9.26 43.43
C ASN A 727 -23.20 -8.84 42.06
N LEU A 728 -23.42 -7.54 41.87
CA LEU A 728 -23.84 -6.99 40.58
C LEU A 728 -22.75 -7.15 39.51
N LYS A 729 -21.49 -6.86 39.84
CA LYS A 729 -20.34 -7.10 38.95
C LYS A 729 -20.20 -8.58 38.55
N LYS A 730 -20.33 -9.50 39.50
CA LYS A 730 -20.28 -10.95 39.25
C LYS A 730 -21.39 -11.40 38.31
N LYS A 731 -22.61 -10.88 38.49
CA LYS A 731 -23.75 -11.17 37.62
C LYS A 731 -23.54 -10.59 36.21
N ALA A 732 -22.86 -9.46 36.09
CA ALA A 732 -22.55 -8.80 34.83
C ALA A 732 -21.34 -9.40 34.07
N GLY A 733 -20.54 -10.25 34.73
CA GLY A 733 -19.28 -10.79 34.18
C GLY A 733 -18.11 -9.79 34.23
N LEU A 734 -18.17 -8.83 35.15
CA LEU A 734 -17.22 -7.72 35.32
C LEU A 734 -16.46 -7.78 36.65
N PHE A 735 -16.41 -8.97 37.28
CA PHE A 735 -15.75 -9.20 38.57
C PHE A 735 -14.46 -9.99 38.39
#